data_AF-A0AA42ZS81-F1
#
_entry.id   AF-A0AA42ZS81-F1
#
_cell.length_a   1.000
_cell.length_b   1.000
_cell.length_c   1.000
_cell.angle_alpha   90.00
_cell.angle_beta   90.00
_cell.angle_gamma   90.00
#
_symmetry.space_group_name_H-M   'P 1'
#
loop_
_entity.id
_entity.type
_entity.pdbx_description
1 polymer ?
#
loop_
_entity_poly.entity_id
_entity_poly.type
_entity_poly.pdbx_seq_one_letter_code
_entity_poly.pdbx_strand_id
1 'polypeptide(L)'
;DFDLAAEPPASLDGLDGGGRVLARIVTALESGVLDPGLTAELHEAAEKAAAVPVLGITGTGGAGKSSVTDELVRRFRLDDPARRIALIAIDPSKRKSGGALLGDRIRMNAIDGPQVYMRSLATRGSESETPACLPDIIAACKAAGFGLVIVETPGIGQGDAGIVPHVDCSLYVMTPEFGAASQLEKIDMLDFADLVAINKFDRRGARDALRDVRKQVQRGREAFSQSPEEMPVYGTIAAHFNDDGVTALYHGLLNALNARGLGTWSSVLPPVDGMASSARTAMVPAGRERYLAEVAETVRAYHGFVREQAVVARERQQLAEARRMLTEAGQDGAALDALIAGREEALDPRCRKLIDIWPKVKESYSGEEYVVRIRDREVRTKLTSTSLSGTKIPKVALPRFEDHGDILAWLLEENLPGSFPYTGGIFAFKRESEDPTRMFAGEGDAFRTNERFKYLSRDSEAKRLSTAFDSVTLYGFDPDERPDIYGKVGTSGVSIATLDDMKALYDGFDLCHPMTSVSMTINGPAPTILAMYFNTAIDQQTARFEAENGRPPTDEEIDKIGAWALETVRGTVQADILKEDQGQNTCIFSIEFALRMMADIQEYFVHHRVRNFYSVSISGYHIAEAGANPISQLAFTLANGFTYVEAYLARGMQIDDFAANLSFFFSNGMDPEYSVIGRVARRIWATALRDKYGANERSQKLKYHIQTSGRSLHAQEMDFNDIRTTLQALIAVYDNCNSLHTNAHDEAYTTPTAQSVRRAMAIQMIINKEWGLAGNENPGQGAFIIEELTDLVEEAVLQEFERISERGGVLGAMETGYQRGKIQDESLHYESLKHDGALPIVGVNTFLDPEAAKDPGPIELRRSTEEEKQGQITRLRDFQSRHAGEAPAVLARLQQAATGGGNVFAVLMDAVRCCSLGQITDALFEVGGQYRRNM
;
A
#
# COMPACT_ATOMS: atom_id res chain seq x y z
N ASP A 1 28.45 3.36 -23.98
CA ASP A 1 27.63 2.79 -25.06
C ASP A 1 28.47 2.44 -26.27
N PHE A 2 28.25 1.24 -26.80
CA PHE A 2 28.89 0.71 -28.00
C PHE A 2 27.79 0.46 -29.04
N ASP A 3 27.97 0.92 -30.28
CA ASP A 3 27.01 0.66 -31.34
C ASP A 3 27.17 -0.76 -31.87
N LEU A 4 26.24 -1.63 -31.48
CA LEU A 4 26.23 -3.02 -31.89
C LEU A 4 25.97 -3.22 -33.40
N ALA A 5 25.45 -2.21 -34.10
CA ALA A 5 25.25 -2.25 -35.55
C ALA A 5 26.54 -1.95 -36.33
N ALA A 6 27.56 -1.35 -35.70
CA ALA A 6 28.85 -1.07 -36.36
C ALA A 6 29.64 -2.35 -36.68
N GLU A 7 29.39 -3.43 -35.95
CA GLU A 7 29.97 -4.76 -36.17
C GLU A 7 28.86 -5.80 -36.30
N PRO A 8 28.19 -5.89 -37.47
CA PRO A 8 27.14 -6.87 -37.70
C PRO A 8 27.73 -8.29 -37.72
N PRO A 9 26.95 -9.32 -37.34
CA PRO A 9 27.38 -10.71 -37.44
C PRO A 9 27.82 -11.07 -38.87
N ALA A 10 28.94 -11.79 -38.99
CA ALA A 10 29.49 -12.22 -40.28
C ALA A 10 28.94 -13.58 -40.77
N SER A 11 28.26 -14.33 -39.91
CA SER A 11 27.57 -15.59 -40.23
C SER A 11 26.38 -15.81 -39.31
N LEU A 12 25.52 -16.79 -39.64
CA LEU A 12 24.41 -17.26 -38.80
C LEU A 12 24.86 -18.33 -37.76
N ASP A 13 26.17 -18.57 -37.61
CA ASP A 13 26.69 -19.57 -36.68
C ASP A 13 26.35 -19.23 -35.24
N GLY A 14 25.81 -20.20 -34.50
CA GLY A 14 25.33 -19.98 -33.13
C GLY A 14 24.00 -19.22 -33.06
N LEU A 15 23.27 -19.09 -34.18
CA LEU A 15 21.86 -18.69 -34.15
C LEU A 15 21.04 -19.80 -33.47
N ASP A 16 20.78 -19.58 -32.19
CA ASP A 16 19.96 -20.45 -31.36
C ASP A 16 19.06 -19.63 -30.42
N GLY A 17 18.24 -20.34 -29.65
CA GLY A 17 17.40 -19.72 -28.62
C GLY A 17 18.17 -19.09 -27.45
N GLY A 18 19.50 -19.17 -27.41
CA GLY A 18 20.37 -18.59 -26.38
C GLY A 18 20.53 -17.06 -26.47
N GLY A 19 19.90 -16.43 -27.46
CA GLY A 19 19.52 -15.01 -27.46
C GLY A 19 20.61 -14.01 -27.84
N ARG A 20 21.90 -14.27 -27.58
CA ARG A 20 22.96 -13.27 -27.82
C ARG A 20 23.23 -13.02 -29.31
N VAL A 21 23.39 -14.07 -30.11
CA VAL A 21 23.62 -13.95 -31.57
C VAL A 21 22.35 -13.41 -32.24
N LEU A 22 21.18 -13.97 -31.88
CA LEU A 22 19.88 -13.49 -32.32
C LEU A 22 19.70 -11.99 -32.05
N ALA A 23 20.02 -11.50 -30.85
CA ALA A 23 19.88 -10.09 -30.51
C ALA A 23 20.76 -9.18 -31.39
N ARG A 24 21.97 -9.62 -31.76
CA ARG A 24 22.85 -8.86 -32.68
C ARG A 24 22.33 -8.88 -34.11
N ILE A 25 21.84 -10.03 -34.59
CA ILE A 25 21.19 -10.14 -35.91
C ILE A 25 19.99 -9.20 -35.98
N VAL A 26 19.13 -9.22 -34.96
CA VAL A 26 17.95 -8.34 -34.90
C VAL A 26 18.35 -6.86 -34.90
N THR A 27 19.43 -6.48 -34.20
CA THR A 27 19.96 -5.10 -34.28
C THR A 27 20.48 -4.75 -35.67
N ALA A 28 21.17 -5.67 -36.34
CA ALA A 28 21.68 -5.45 -37.71
C ALA A 28 20.53 -5.33 -38.73
N LEU A 29 19.47 -6.14 -38.58
CA LEU A 29 18.25 -6.07 -39.37
C LEU A 29 17.51 -4.74 -39.14
N GLU A 30 17.32 -4.34 -37.89
CA GLU A 30 16.65 -3.09 -37.51
C GLU A 30 17.39 -1.84 -38.04
N SER A 31 18.72 -1.91 -38.11
CA SER A 31 19.56 -0.84 -38.65
C SER A 31 19.82 -0.94 -40.16
N GLY A 32 19.35 -2.01 -40.83
CA GLY A 32 19.55 -2.23 -42.27
C GLY A 32 21.01 -2.47 -42.69
N VAL A 33 21.83 -3.03 -41.79
CA VAL A 33 23.28 -3.25 -42.00
C VAL A 33 23.66 -4.73 -42.07
N LEU A 34 22.71 -5.66 -41.89
CA LEU A 34 22.98 -7.07 -42.09
C LEU A 34 23.22 -7.34 -43.59
N ASP A 35 24.19 -8.20 -43.89
CA ASP A 35 24.47 -8.60 -45.27
C ASP A 35 23.21 -9.18 -45.95
N PRO A 36 22.85 -8.74 -47.17
CA PRO A 36 21.67 -9.25 -47.86
C PRO A 36 21.71 -10.75 -48.15
N GLY A 37 22.91 -11.33 -48.34
CA GLY A 37 23.09 -12.78 -48.49
C GLY A 37 22.73 -13.52 -47.20
N LEU A 38 23.22 -13.04 -46.04
CA LEU A 38 22.82 -13.58 -44.74
C LEU A 38 21.33 -13.40 -44.45
N THR A 39 20.72 -12.31 -44.93
CA THR A 39 19.27 -12.10 -44.80
C THR A 39 18.49 -13.14 -45.61
N ALA A 40 18.95 -13.47 -46.82
CA ALA A 40 18.34 -14.53 -47.63
C ALA A 40 18.53 -15.92 -46.99
N GLU A 41 19.72 -16.22 -46.48
CA GLU A 41 20.00 -17.46 -45.74
C GLU A 41 19.11 -17.61 -44.50
N LEU A 42 18.83 -16.51 -43.80
CA LEU A 42 17.94 -16.47 -42.64
C LEU A 42 16.50 -16.85 -43.01
N HIS A 43 15.98 -16.29 -44.10
CA HIS A 43 14.64 -16.63 -44.62
C HIS A 43 14.57 -18.08 -45.07
N GLU A 44 15.60 -18.59 -45.75
CA GLU A 44 15.68 -20.00 -46.14
C GLU A 44 15.73 -20.93 -44.91
N ALA A 45 16.46 -20.55 -43.86
CA ALA A 45 16.50 -21.28 -42.60
C ALA A 45 15.14 -21.25 -41.88
N ALA A 46 14.45 -20.13 -41.90
CA ALA A 46 13.10 -19.98 -41.33
C ALA A 46 12.06 -20.84 -42.07
N GLU A 47 12.13 -20.93 -43.39
CA GLU A 47 11.24 -21.79 -44.21
C GLU A 47 11.51 -23.29 -43.97
N LYS A 48 12.76 -23.67 -43.70
CA LYS A 48 13.15 -25.06 -43.39
C LYS A 48 12.85 -25.47 -41.95
N ALA A 49 12.62 -24.51 -41.04
CA ALA A 49 12.25 -24.80 -39.67
C ALA A 49 10.87 -25.48 -39.60
N ALA A 50 10.59 -26.21 -38.51
CA ALA A 50 9.24 -26.73 -38.25
C ALA A 50 8.22 -25.58 -38.30
N ALA A 51 6.96 -25.85 -38.63
CA ALA A 51 5.93 -24.81 -38.73
C ALA A 51 5.75 -24.09 -37.38
N VAL A 52 6.42 -22.95 -37.20
CA VAL A 52 6.34 -22.12 -36.00
C VAL A 52 5.24 -21.09 -36.20
N PRO A 53 4.15 -21.15 -35.41
CA PRO A 53 3.09 -20.17 -35.52
C PRO A 53 3.53 -18.80 -34.97
N VAL A 54 3.04 -17.74 -35.61
CA VAL A 54 3.20 -16.35 -35.20
C VAL A 54 1.87 -15.79 -34.72
N LEU A 55 1.82 -15.37 -33.47
CA LEU A 55 0.67 -14.70 -32.85
C LEU A 55 0.87 -13.19 -32.87
N GLY A 56 -0.01 -12.46 -33.55
CA GLY A 56 -0.10 -11.00 -33.46
C GLY A 56 -1.08 -10.57 -32.40
N ILE A 57 -0.64 -9.76 -31.44
CA ILE A 57 -1.47 -9.14 -30.42
C ILE A 57 -1.52 -7.64 -30.72
N THR A 58 -2.71 -7.14 -31.05
CA THR A 58 -2.95 -5.73 -31.34
C THR A 58 -4.17 -5.22 -30.59
N GLY A 59 -4.43 -3.92 -30.62
CA GLY A 59 -5.44 -3.31 -29.77
C GLY A 59 -5.19 -1.85 -29.41
N THR A 60 -6.22 -1.22 -28.85
CA THR A 60 -6.19 0.19 -28.48
C THR A 60 -5.13 0.50 -27.41
N GLY A 61 -4.69 1.75 -27.37
CA GLY A 61 -3.75 2.22 -26.33
C GLY A 61 -4.35 2.05 -24.93
N GLY A 62 -3.57 1.51 -23.98
CA GLY A 62 -4.02 1.33 -22.60
C GLY A 62 -5.01 0.19 -22.34
N ALA A 63 -5.37 -0.61 -23.36
CA ALA A 63 -6.26 -1.77 -23.19
C ALA A 63 -5.64 -2.92 -22.36
N GLY A 64 -4.32 -2.89 -22.15
CA GLY A 64 -3.59 -3.89 -21.38
C GLY A 64 -3.00 -5.03 -22.21
N LYS A 65 -2.64 -4.78 -23.48
CA LYS A 65 -1.99 -5.75 -24.37
C LYS A 65 -0.82 -6.47 -23.70
N SER A 66 0.18 -5.72 -23.23
CA SER A 66 1.38 -6.25 -22.57
C SER A 66 1.04 -7.10 -21.34
N SER A 67 0.00 -6.73 -20.60
CA SER A 67 -0.46 -7.51 -19.44
C SER A 67 -1.14 -8.81 -19.86
N VAL A 68 -1.99 -8.78 -20.90
CA VAL A 68 -2.58 -10.00 -21.48
C VAL A 68 -1.48 -10.90 -22.07
N THR A 69 -0.52 -10.33 -22.79
CA THR A 69 0.64 -11.02 -23.35
C THR A 69 1.43 -11.76 -22.26
N ASP A 70 1.78 -11.06 -21.19
CA ASP A 70 2.49 -11.63 -20.04
C ASP A 70 1.71 -12.79 -19.39
N GLU A 71 0.42 -12.58 -19.16
CA GLU A 71 -0.44 -13.61 -18.59
C GLU A 71 -0.60 -14.83 -19.52
N LEU A 72 -0.65 -14.64 -20.84
CA LEU A 72 -0.66 -15.75 -21.81
C LEU A 72 0.68 -16.50 -21.81
N VAL A 73 1.82 -15.79 -21.82
CA VAL A 73 3.15 -16.40 -21.68
C VAL A 73 3.24 -17.22 -20.39
N ARG A 74 2.66 -16.72 -19.28
CA ARG A 74 2.55 -17.49 -18.03
C ARG A 74 1.77 -18.78 -18.21
N ARG A 75 0.59 -18.77 -18.85
CA ARG A 75 -0.18 -20.01 -19.09
C ARG A 75 0.61 -20.97 -19.97
N PHE A 76 1.26 -20.50 -21.04
CA PHE A 76 2.13 -21.35 -21.86
C PHE A 76 3.26 -21.99 -21.05
N ARG A 77 3.89 -21.26 -20.13
CA ARG A 77 4.97 -21.81 -19.29
C ARG A 77 4.46 -22.81 -18.25
N LEU A 78 3.29 -22.57 -17.66
CA LEU A 78 2.66 -23.50 -16.73
C LEU A 78 2.20 -24.78 -17.44
N ASP A 79 1.75 -24.64 -18.68
CA ASP A 79 1.19 -25.74 -19.48
C ASP A 79 2.30 -26.56 -20.16
N ASP A 80 3.29 -25.91 -20.76
CA ASP A 80 4.45 -26.51 -21.45
C ASP A 80 5.78 -25.83 -21.03
N PRO A 81 6.38 -26.25 -19.90
CA PRO A 81 7.61 -25.63 -19.37
C PRO A 81 8.83 -25.73 -20.29
N ALA A 82 8.83 -26.65 -21.26
CA ALA A 82 9.94 -26.88 -22.16
C ALA A 82 9.90 -25.98 -23.40
N ARG A 83 8.76 -25.36 -23.71
CA ARG A 83 8.57 -24.58 -24.92
C ARG A 83 9.34 -23.27 -24.92
N ARG A 84 9.96 -22.97 -26.05
CA ARG A 84 10.64 -21.69 -26.29
C ARG A 84 9.70 -20.67 -26.96
N ILE A 85 9.61 -19.47 -26.40
CA ILE A 85 8.76 -18.38 -26.88
C ILE A 85 9.62 -17.16 -27.21
N ALA A 86 9.46 -16.62 -28.43
CA ALA A 86 10.04 -15.33 -28.81
C ALA A 86 8.96 -14.25 -28.77
N LEU A 87 9.21 -13.16 -28.06
CA LEU A 87 8.30 -12.02 -27.91
C LEU A 87 8.92 -10.76 -28.51
N ILE A 88 8.22 -10.14 -29.46
CA ILE A 88 8.63 -8.91 -30.12
C ILE A 88 7.58 -7.85 -29.77
N ALA A 89 7.93 -6.89 -28.92
CA ALA A 89 7.02 -5.83 -28.48
C ALA A 89 7.40 -4.49 -29.11
N ILE A 90 6.42 -3.76 -29.66
CA ILE A 90 6.65 -2.56 -30.46
C ILE A 90 5.98 -1.35 -29.79
N ASP A 91 6.77 -0.33 -29.47
CA ASP A 91 6.32 0.92 -28.86
C ASP A 91 6.45 2.13 -29.81
N PRO A 92 5.61 3.17 -29.66
CA PRO A 92 5.64 4.33 -30.54
C PRO A 92 6.84 5.25 -30.29
N SER A 93 7.45 5.77 -31.35
CA SER A 93 8.52 6.78 -31.26
C SER A 93 7.98 8.21 -31.11
N LYS A 94 8.61 9.03 -30.27
CA LYS A 94 8.29 10.46 -30.13
C LYS A 94 8.98 11.26 -31.25
N ARG A 95 8.19 11.73 -32.23
CA ARG A 95 8.69 12.53 -33.37
C ARG A 95 9.51 13.77 -32.98
N LYS A 96 9.19 14.42 -31.86
CA LYS A 96 9.85 15.67 -31.42
C LYS A 96 11.24 15.44 -30.83
N SER A 97 11.43 14.39 -30.03
CA SER A 97 12.72 14.09 -29.40
C SER A 97 13.58 13.11 -30.20
N GLY A 98 12.99 12.38 -31.15
CA GLY A 98 13.65 11.32 -31.91
C GLY A 98 13.83 10.00 -31.15
N GLY A 99 13.52 9.96 -29.85
CA GLY A 99 13.59 8.76 -29.00
C GLY A 99 12.24 8.07 -28.79
N ALA A 100 12.24 6.95 -28.07
CA ALA A 100 11.05 6.19 -27.68
C ALA A 100 11.16 5.76 -26.21
N LEU A 101 10.02 5.63 -25.54
CA LEU A 101 9.91 4.95 -24.25
C LEU A 101 9.40 3.55 -24.52
N LEU A 102 10.30 2.56 -24.47
CA LEU A 102 9.97 1.15 -24.70
C LEU A 102 9.44 0.55 -23.39
N GLY A 103 8.17 0.82 -23.10
CA GLY A 103 7.49 0.53 -21.85
C GLY A 103 6.97 -0.89 -21.73
N ASP A 104 6.81 -1.66 -22.81
CA ASP A 104 6.14 -2.97 -22.74
C ASP A 104 6.86 -3.98 -21.83
N ARG A 105 8.21 -3.99 -21.86
CA ARG A 105 9.02 -4.94 -21.05
C ARG A 105 8.77 -4.78 -19.55
N ILE A 106 8.45 -3.58 -19.08
CA ILE A 106 8.24 -3.34 -17.64
C ILE A 106 7.03 -4.12 -17.09
N ARG A 107 6.10 -4.53 -17.97
CA ARG A 107 4.88 -5.28 -17.64
C ARG A 107 5.07 -6.79 -17.63
N MET A 108 6.21 -7.28 -18.12
CA MET A 108 6.46 -8.70 -18.37
C MET A 108 7.14 -9.34 -17.16
N ASN A 109 6.40 -10.15 -16.41
CA ASN A 109 6.89 -10.90 -15.24
C ASN A 109 7.19 -12.37 -15.59
N ALA A 110 6.53 -12.93 -16.61
CA ALA A 110 6.63 -14.34 -17.00
C ALA A 110 7.73 -14.60 -18.03
N ILE A 111 8.58 -13.63 -18.35
CA ILE A 111 9.63 -13.73 -19.38
C ILE A 111 11.01 -14.12 -18.83
N ASP A 112 11.16 -14.22 -17.51
CA ASP A 112 12.43 -14.61 -16.90
C ASP A 112 12.71 -16.11 -17.10
N GLY A 113 13.90 -16.42 -17.61
CA GLY A 113 14.40 -17.77 -17.83
C GLY A 113 14.89 -18.03 -19.26
N PRO A 114 15.59 -19.14 -19.51
CA PRO A 114 16.23 -19.41 -20.80
C PRO A 114 15.24 -19.75 -21.93
N GLN A 115 13.96 -19.95 -21.61
CA GLN A 115 12.94 -20.37 -22.56
C GLN A 115 12.23 -19.21 -23.24
N VAL A 116 12.34 -17.99 -22.71
CA VAL A 116 11.66 -16.83 -23.28
C VAL A 116 12.69 -15.80 -23.72
N TYR A 117 12.59 -15.37 -24.98
CA TYR A 117 13.38 -14.27 -25.52
C TYR A 117 12.45 -13.09 -25.79
N MET A 118 12.80 -11.90 -25.32
CA MET A 118 12.05 -10.68 -25.63
C MET A 118 12.93 -9.64 -26.31
N ARG A 119 12.42 -8.99 -27.36
CA ARG A 119 12.98 -7.78 -27.97
C ARG A 119 11.93 -6.67 -27.98
N SER A 120 12.32 -5.49 -27.51
CA SER A 120 11.51 -4.28 -27.65
C SER A 120 12.00 -3.49 -28.86
N LEU A 121 11.07 -3.03 -29.71
CA LEU A 121 11.31 -2.27 -30.92
C LEU A 121 10.56 -0.95 -30.87
N ALA A 122 11.05 0.04 -31.61
CA ALA A 122 10.34 1.30 -31.82
C ALA A 122 9.77 1.35 -33.24
N THR A 123 8.65 2.06 -33.45
CA THR A 123 8.10 2.27 -34.80
C THR A 123 9.01 3.09 -35.73
N ARG A 124 9.95 3.88 -35.19
CA ARG A 124 10.98 4.66 -35.90
C ARG A 124 10.46 5.53 -37.06
N GLY A 125 9.25 6.07 -36.92
CA GLY A 125 8.65 6.97 -37.93
C GLY A 125 8.00 6.27 -39.12
N SER A 126 7.82 4.94 -39.07
CA SER A 126 6.92 4.21 -39.96
C SER A 126 5.52 4.87 -39.98
N GLU A 127 4.89 4.93 -41.15
CA GLU A 127 3.48 5.31 -41.27
C GLU A 127 2.55 4.18 -40.78
N SER A 128 3.06 2.95 -40.70
CA SER A 128 2.42 1.76 -40.13
C SER A 128 2.76 1.59 -38.65
N GLU A 129 1.87 0.95 -37.90
CA GLU A 129 2.08 0.51 -36.52
C GLU A 129 3.19 -0.54 -36.37
N THR A 130 3.64 -1.16 -37.46
CA THR A 130 4.76 -2.12 -37.49
C THR A 130 6.00 -1.51 -38.19
N PRO A 131 7.22 -1.81 -37.71
CA PRO A 131 8.45 -1.42 -38.39
C PRO A 131 8.69 -2.29 -39.63
N ALA A 132 9.29 -1.72 -40.68
CA ALA A 132 9.52 -2.41 -41.95
C ALA A 132 10.39 -3.68 -41.83
N CYS A 133 11.26 -3.75 -40.82
CA CYS A 133 12.12 -4.90 -40.55
C CYS A 133 11.42 -6.05 -39.80
N LEU A 134 10.14 -5.90 -39.41
CA LEU A 134 9.42 -6.91 -38.64
C LEU A 134 9.42 -8.30 -39.28
N PRO A 135 9.20 -8.47 -40.60
CA PRO A 135 9.24 -9.80 -41.24
C PRO A 135 10.60 -10.49 -41.08
N ASP A 136 11.69 -9.75 -41.22
CA ASP A 136 13.05 -10.30 -41.10
C ASP A 136 13.35 -10.74 -39.66
N ILE A 137 12.85 -9.97 -38.67
CA ILE A 137 13.01 -10.31 -37.25
C ILE A 137 12.20 -11.55 -36.90
N ILE A 138 10.98 -11.69 -37.42
CA ILE A 138 10.17 -12.91 -37.25
C ILE A 138 10.90 -14.13 -37.85
N ALA A 139 11.45 -13.99 -39.06
CA ALA A 139 12.25 -15.04 -39.69
C ALA A 139 13.47 -15.42 -38.83
N ALA A 140 14.16 -14.44 -38.25
CA ALA A 140 15.27 -14.69 -37.33
C ALA A 140 14.86 -15.53 -36.11
N CYS A 141 13.72 -15.21 -35.50
CA CYS A 141 13.18 -15.97 -34.39
C CYS A 141 12.76 -17.39 -34.80
N LYS A 142 12.18 -17.58 -35.98
CA LYS A 142 11.85 -18.93 -36.49
C LYS A 142 13.12 -19.76 -36.72
N ALA A 143 14.12 -19.19 -37.39
CA ALA A 143 15.41 -19.84 -37.65
C ALA A 143 16.20 -20.19 -36.37
N ALA A 144 16.02 -19.42 -35.28
CA ALA A 144 16.63 -19.69 -33.98
C ALA A 144 15.99 -20.85 -33.19
N GLY A 145 14.96 -21.51 -33.74
CA GLY A 145 14.35 -22.71 -33.17
C GLY A 145 13.33 -22.44 -32.04
N PHE A 146 12.68 -21.28 -32.06
CA PHE A 146 11.56 -21.00 -31.15
C PHE A 146 10.30 -21.79 -31.55
N GLY A 147 9.49 -22.20 -30.58
CA GLY A 147 8.26 -22.98 -30.80
C GLY A 147 6.99 -22.12 -30.93
N LEU A 148 7.10 -20.82 -30.65
CA LEU A 148 6.04 -19.81 -30.81
C LEU A 148 6.70 -18.43 -30.93
N VAL A 149 6.24 -17.61 -31.86
CA VAL A 149 6.60 -16.18 -31.94
C VAL A 149 5.37 -15.34 -31.62
N ILE A 150 5.50 -14.37 -30.72
CA ILE A 150 4.46 -13.42 -30.34
C ILE A 150 4.91 -12.02 -30.73
N VAL A 151 4.06 -11.27 -31.40
CA VAL A 151 4.30 -9.88 -31.80
C VAL A 151 3.24 -8.99 -31.18
N GLU A 152 3.64 -8.02 -30.37
CA GLU A 152 2.76 -7.00 -29.80
C GLU A 152 2.97 -5.66 -30.52
N THR A 153 1.88 -5.06 -31.00
CA THR A 153 1.90 -3.74 -31.66
C THR A 153 1.78 -2.60 -30.64
N PRO A 154 2.08 -1.34 -31.03
CA PRO A 154 1.69 -0.18 -30.22
C PRO A 154 0.17 -0.04 -30.13
N GLY A 155 -0.31 0.96 -29.37
CA GLY A 155 -1.72 1.34 -29.37
C GLY A 155 -2.19 1.78 -30.76
N ILE A 156 -3.15 1.05 -31.33
CA ILE A 156 -3.69 1.33 -32.67
C ILE A 156 -5.02 2.11 -32.62
N GLY A 157 -5.32 2.81 -33.71
CA GLY A 157 -6.61 3.45 -33.98
C GLY A 157 -7.67 2.45 -34.48
N GLN A 158 -8.82 2.98 -34.92
CA GLN A 158 -9.96 2.14 -35.35
C GLN A 158 -9.74 1.50 -36.74
N GLY A 159 -9.05 2.17 -37.66
CA GLY A 159 -8.83 1.71 -39.04
C GLY A 159 -7.48 1.04 -39.29
N ASP A 160 -6.76 0.67 -38.23
CA ASP A 160 -5.40 0.13 -38.32
C ASP A 160 -5.46 -1.41 -38.18
N ALA A 161 -4.83 -2.14 -39.10
CA ALA A 161 -4.76 -3.61 -39.13
C ALA A 161 -3.45 -4.16 -39.75
N GLY A 162 -2.40 -3.34 -39.75
CA GLY A 162 -1.09 -3.59 -40.35
C GLY A 162 -0.30 -4.77 -39.76
N ILE A 163 -0.74 -5.38 -38.66
CA ILE A 163 -0.14 -6.62 -38.13
C ILE A 163 -0.60 -7.87 -38.90
N VAL A 164 -1.79 -7.85 -39.48
CA VAL A 164 -2.46 -9.03 -40.08
C VAL A 164 -1.60 -9.74 -41.15
N PRO A 165 -0.92 -9.04 -42.07
CA PRO A 165 -0.12 -9.69 -43.10
C PRO A 165 1.14 -10.40 -42.58
N HIS A 166 1.51 -10.19 -41.31
CA HIS A 166 2.78 -10.67 -40.74
C HIS A 166 2.62 -11.85 -39.78
N VAL A 167 1.38 -12.27 -39.48
CA VAL A 167 1.09 -13.23 -38.41
C VAL A 167 0.14 -14.34 -38.89
N ASP A 168 0.21 -15.50 -38.25
CA ASP A 168 -0.62 -16.66 -38.58
C ASP A 168 -1.96 -16.64 -37.83
N CYS A 169 -1.97 -16.03 -36.64
CA CYS A 169 -3.13 -15.86 -35.78
C CYS A 169 -3.13 -14.46 -35.17
N SER A 170 -4.28 -13.81 -35.10
CA SER A 170 -4.43 -12.44 -34.60
C SER A 170 -5.38 -12.33 -33.41
N LEU A 171 -4.95 -11.60 -32.39
CA LEU A 171 -5.71 -11.29 -31.17
C LEU A 171 -5.92 -9.79 -31.07
N TYR A 172 -7.19 -9.35 -31.10
CA TYR A 172 -7.54 -7.96 -30.84
C TYR A 172 -7.90 -7.75 -29.37
N VAL A 173 -7.20 -6.84 -28.69
CA VAL A 173 -7.42 -6.49 -27.28
C VAL A 173 -8.08 -5.12 -27.19
N MET A 174 -9.21 -5.04 -26.50
CA MET A 174 -9.97 -3.81 -26.28
C MET A 174 -10.47 -3.70 -24.84
N THR A 175 -10.99 -2.54 -24.44
CA THR A 175 -11.69 -2.35 -23.17
C THR A 175 -13.20 -2.32 -23.38
N PRO A 176 -14.02 -2.41 -22.30
CA PRO A 176 -15.46 -2.16 -22.39
C PRO A 176 -15.84 -0.75 -22.86
N GLU A 177 -14.91 0.20 -22.85
CA GLU A 177 -15.13 1.62 -23.14
C GLU A 177 -14.80 1.95 -24.61
N PHE A 178 -15.68 1.59 -25.53
CA PHE A 178 -15.54 1.89 -26.97
C PHE A 178 -16.57 2.92 -27.48
N GLY A 179 -17.33 3.54 -26.58
CA GLY A 179 -18.43 4.46 -26.92
C GLY A 179 -19.72 3.72 -27.28
N ALA A 180 -20.41 4.18 -28.33
CA ALA A 180 -21.65 3.54 -28.78
C ALA A 180 -21.36 2.24 -29.56
N ALA A 181 -22.29 1.28 -29.52
CA ALA A 181 -22.17 0.02 -30.27
C ALA A 181 -21.92 0.20 -31.78
N SER A 182 -22.41 1.30 -32.37
CA SER A 182 -22.16 1.63 -33.79
C SER A 182 -20.69 1.96 -34.10
N GLN A 183 -19.85 2.22 -33.10
CA GLN A 183 -18.41 2.40 -33.31
C GLN A 183 -17.71 1.09 -33.65
N LEU A 184 -18.27 -0.06 -33.24
CA LEU A 184 -17.70 -1.37 -33.53
C LEU A 184 -17.69 -1.68 -35.04
N GLU A 185 -18.61 -1.08 -35.80
CA GLU A 185 -18.66 -1.18 -37.27
C GLU A 185 -17.51 -0.45 -37.97
N LYS A 186 -16.72 0.35 -37.24
CA LYS A 186 -15.59 1.12 -37.77
C LYS A 186 -14.23 0.54 -37.37
N ILE A 187 -14.24 -0.54 -36.58
CA ILE A 187 -13.01 -1.17 -36.10
C ILE A 187 -12.64 -2.28 -37.08
N ASP A 188 -11.75 -1.96 -38.02
CA ASP A 188 -11.32 -2.88 -39.08
C ASP A 188 -10.78 -4.19 -38.48
N MET A 189 -10.07 -4.11 -37.36
CA MET A 189 -9.48 -5.27 -36.70
C MET A 189 -10.52 -6.30 -36.22
N LEU A 190 -11.80 -5.92 -36.01
CA LEU A 190 -12.86 -6.90 -35.66
C LEU A 190 -13.21 -7.84 -36.82
N ASP A 191 -12.97 -7.43 -38.06
CA ASP A 191 -13.20 -8.26 -39.24
C ASP A 191 -12.05 -9.24 -39.49
N PHE A 192 -10.83 -8.88 -39.09
CA PHE A 192 -9.63 -9.71 -39.29
C PHE A 192 -9.24 -10.57 -38.09
N ALA A 193 -9.65 -10.21 -36.88
CA ALA A 193 -9.23 -10.89 -35.66
C ALA A 193 -9.72 -12.34 -35.58
N ASP A 194 -8.80 -13.27 -35.32
CA ASP A 194 -9.13 -14.66 -35.03
C ASP A 194 -9.80 -14.80 -33.66
N LEU A 195 -9.30 -14.05 -32.68
CA LEU A 195 -9.82 -13.95 -31.33
C LEU A 195 -9.91 -12.49 -30.91
N VAL A 196 -10.89 -12.17 -30.06
CA VAL A 196 -11.03 -10.85 -29.44
C VAL A 196 -11.00 -11.01 -27.93
N ALA A 197 -10.20 -10.20 -27.25
CA ALA A 197 -10.17 -10.08 -25.80
C ALA A 197 -10.68 -8.71 -25.37
N ILE A 198 -11.83 -8.68 -24.71
CA ILE A 198 -12.33 -7.51 -24.00
C ILE A 198 -11.70 -7.55 -22.60
N ASN A 199 -10.52 -6.95 -22.49
CA ASN A 199 -9.75 -6.88 -21.26
C ASN A 199 -10.29 -5.78 -20.34
N LYS A 200 -9.92 -5.81 -19.05
CA LYS A 200 -10.50 -4.96 -18.00
C LYS A 200 -12.00 -5.21 -17.83
N PHE A 201 -12.36 -6.49 -17.84
CA PHE A 201 -13.74 -6.97 -17.77
C PHE A 201 -14.42 -6.70 -16.41
N ASP A 202 -13.64 -6.26 -15.41
CA ASP A 202 -14.09 -5.71 -14.13
C ASP A 202 -14.80 -4.36 -14.27
N ARG A 203 -14.61 -3.65 -15.40
CA ARG A 203 -15.20 -2.33 -15.62
C ARG A 203 -16.70 -2.38 -15.87
N ARG A 204 -17.36 -1.28 -15.52
CA ARG A 204 -18.79 -1.10 -15.77
C ARG A 204 -19.13 -1.25 -17.26
N GLY A 205 -20.19 -2.00 -17.55
CA GLY A 205 -20.66 -2.23 -18.92
C GLY A 205 -19.94 -3.36 -19.65
N ALA A 206 -18.98 -4.05 -19.04
CA ALA A 206 -18.24 -5.16 -19.65
C ALA A 206 -19.14 -6.27 -20.23
N ARG A 207 -20.24 -6.62 -19.56
CA ARG A 207 -21.19 -7.62 -20.06
C ARG A 207 -21.93 -7.17 -21.32
N ASP A 208 -22.33 -5.89 -21.39
CA ASP A 208 -22.95 -5.32 -22.58
C ASP A 208 -21.94 -5.21 -23.72
N ALA A 209 -20.71 -4.79 -23.41
CA ALA A 209 -19.57 -4.79 -24.33
C ALA A 209 -19.36 -6.17 -24.95
N LEU A 210 -19.35 -7.24 -24.14
CA LEU A 210 -19.22 -8.62 -24.62
C LEU A 210 -20.31 -9.00 -25.61
N ARG A 211 -21.57 -8.69 -25.29
CA ARG A 211 -22.71 -8.95 -26.17
C ARG A 211 -22.56 -8.21 -27.50
N ASP A 212 -22.20 -6.93 -27.45
CA ASP A 212 -22.18 -6.08 -28.64
C ASP A 212 -21.02 -6.44 -29.57
N VAL A 213 -19.84 -6.73 -29.01
CA VAL A 213 -18.67 -7.21 -29.77
C VAL A 213 -18.94 -8.59 -30.36
N ARG A 214 -19.54 -9.53 -29.62
CA ARG A 214 -19.93 -10.84 -30.15
C ARG A 214 -20.85 -10.73 -31.35
N LYS A 215 -21.86 -9.87 -31.27
CA LYS A 215 -22.77 -9.61 -32.39
C LYS A 215 -22.05 -9.00 -33.57
N GLN A 216 -21.10 -8.08 -33.34
CA GLN A 216 -20.34 -7.48 -34.41
C GLN A 216 -19.42 -8.50 -35.11
N VAL A 217 -18.68 -9.32 -34.34
CA VAL A 217 -17.82 -10.38 -34.89
C VAL A 217 -18.64 -11.41 -35.66
N GLN A 218 -19.82 -11.79 -35.14
CA GLN A 218 -20.73 -12.68 -35.86
C GLN A 218 -21.15 -12.11 -37.22
N ARG A 219 -21.47 -10.81 -37.28
CA ARG A 219 -21.85 -10.12 -38.51
C ARG A 219 -20.69 -10.02 -39.49
N GLY A 220 -19.50 -9.63 -39.03
CA GLY A 220 -18.30 -9.54 -39.86
C GLY A 220 -17.91 -10.88 -40.48
N ARG A 221 -18.14 -11.99 -39.76
CA ARG A 221 -17.92 -13.36 -40.24
C ARG A 221 -19.09 -13.96 -41.03
N GLU A 222 -20.20 -13.23 -41.17
CA GLU A 222 -21.47 -13.72 -41.74
C GLU A 222 -21.98 -15.03 -41.09
N ALA A 223 -21.59 -15.30 -39.83
CA ALA A 223 -21.83 -16.56 -39.12
C ALA A 223 -23.22 -16.62 -38.47
N PHE A 224 -24.26 -16.25 -39.21
CA PHE A 224 -25.64 -16.12 -38.68
C PHE A 224 -26.27 -17.44 -38.23
N SER A 225 -25.70 -18.58 -38.63
CA SER A 225 -26.14 -19.91 -38.18
C SER A 225 -25.53 -20.36 -36.84
N GLN A 226 -24.52 -19.64 -36.34
CA GLN A 226 -23.88 -19.87 -35.04
C GLN A 226 -24.43 -18.92 -34.00
N SER A 227 -24.43 -19.31 -32.72
CA SER A 227 -24.84 -18.39 -31.66
C SER A 227 -23.78 -17.29 -31.47
N PRO A 228 -24.15 -16.03 -31.18
CA PRO A 228 -23.18 -15.01 -30.78
C PRO A 228 -22.30 -15.45 -29.59
N GLU A 229 -22.80 -16.32 -28.72
CA GLU A 229 -22.06 -16.84 -27.56
C GLU A 229 -20.92 -17.80 -27.95
N GLU A 230 -20.95 -18.36 -29.17
CA GLU A 230 -19.90 -19.24 -29.70
C GLU A 230 -18.78 -18.46 -30.40
N MET A 231 -18.97 -17.15 -30.63
CA MET A 231 -17.94 -16.31 -31.24
C MET A 231 -16.70 -16.25 -30.34
N PRO A 232 -15.48 -16.25 -30.91
CA PRO A 232 -14.22 -16.25 -30.15
C PRO A 232 -13.91 -14.88 -29.54
N VAL A 233 -14.83 -14.41 -28.71
CA VAL A 233 -14.78 -13.13 -27.99
C VAL A 233 -14.80 -13.44 -26.50
N TYR A 234 -13.70 -13.09 -25.85
CA TYR A 234 -13.42 -13.41 -24.47
C TYR A 234 -13.46 -12.16 -23.59
N GLY A 235 -14.02 -12.27 -22.40
CA GLY A 235 -13.91 -11.24 -21.36
C GLY A 235 -12.78 -11.57 -20.40
N THR A 236 -11.74 -10.74 -20.32
CA THR A 236 -10.52 -11.02 -19.55
C THR A 236 -10.20 -9.94 -18.53
N ILE A 237 -9.53 -10.31 -17.44
CA ILE A 237 -8.96 -9.36 -16.49
C ILE A 237 -7.49 -9.72 -16.26
N ALA A 238 -6.59 -9.22 -17.10
CA ALA A 238 -5.16 -9.53 -16.99
C ALA A 238 -4.48 -8.98 -15.73
N ALA A 239 -5.13 -8.04 -15.03
CA ALA A 239 -4.68 -7.56 -13.73
C ALA A 239 -5.07 -8.52 -12.59
N HIS A 240 -6.07 -9.39 -12.81
CA HIS A 240 -6.58 -10.31 -11.81
C HIS A 240 -5.73 -11.58 -11.76
N PHE A 241 -5.31 -11.91 -10.55
CA PHE A 241 -4.53 -13.10 -10.26
C PHE A 241 -5.28 -14.36 -10.71
N ASN A 242 -4.64 -15.19 -11.53
CA ASN A 242 -5.21 -16.45 -12.01
C ASN A 242 -6.63 -16.30 -12.61
N ASP A 243 -6.86 -15.24 -13.39
CA ASP A 243 -8.14 -14.99 -14.05
C ASP A 243 -8.59 -16.17 -14.92
N ASP A 244 -9.84 -16.60 -14.71
CA ASP A 244 -10.46 -17.68 -15.46
C ASP A 244 -10.83 -17.23 -16.88
N GLY A 245 -11.15 -15.96 -17.08
CA GLY A 245 -11.34 -15.35 -18.40
C GLY A 245 -10.08 -15.41 -19.28
N VAL A 246 -8.91 -15.05 -18.74
CA VAL A 246 -7.63 -15.20 -19.45
C VAL A 246 -7.31 -16.67 -19.74
N THR A 247 -7.64 -17.57 -18.82
CA THR A 247 -7.44 -19.02 -19.03
C THR A 247 -8.38 -19.55 -20.13
N ALA A 248 -9.61 -19.06 -20.21
CA ALA A 248 -10.52 -19.37 -21.32
C ALA A 248 -10.00 -18.83 -22.67
N LEU A 249 -9.46 -17.61 -22.69
CA LEU A 249 -8.79 -17.04 -23.87
C LEU A 249 -7.59 -17.90 -24.28
N TYR A 250 -6.77 -18.34 -23.31
CA TYR A 250 -5.63 -19.22 -23.55
C TYR A 250 -6.04 -20.54 -24.21
N HIS A 251 -7.09 -21.21 -23.71
CA HIS A 251 -7.62 -22.43 -24.32
C HIS A 251 -8.13 -22.19 -25.75
N GLY A 252 -8.82 -21.06 -25.98
CA GLY A 252 -9.24 -20.64 -27.32
C GLY A 252 -8.06 -20.43 -28.27
N LEU A 253 -7.03 -19.74 -27.80
CA LEU A 253 -5.81 -19.48 -28.54
C LEU A 253 -5.04 -20.77 -28.84
N LEU A 254 -4.93 -21.68 -27.88
CA LEU A 254 -4.28 -22.98 -28.06
C LEU A 254 -4.95 -23.77 -29.19
N ASN A 255 -6.28 -23.80 -29.21
CA ASN A 255 -7.05 -24.44 -30.28
C ASN A 255 -6.78 -23.79 -31.65
N ALA A 256 -6.73 -22.46 -31.71
CA ALA A 256 -6.45 -21.71 -32.93
C ALA A 256 -5.01 -21.91 -33.44
N LEU A 257 -4.04 -22.05 -32.55
CA LEU A 257 -2.62 -22.25 -32.88
C LEU A 257 -2.30 -23.72 -33.21
N ASN A 258 -2.96 -24.69 -32.57
CA ASN A 258 -2.84 -26.12 -32.90
C ASN A 258 -3.20 -26.38 -34.37
N ALA A 259 -4.23 -25.70 -34.89
CA ALA A 259 -4.61 -25.75 -36.30
C ALA A 259 -3.57 -25.12 -37.25
N ARG A 260 -2.60 -24.37 -36.73
CA ARG A 260 -1.63 -23.54 -37.48
C ARG A 260 -0.17 -23.91 -37.20
N GLY A 261 0.08 -25.16 -36.84
CA GLY A 261 1.45 -25.69 -36.74
C GLY A 261 2.00 -25.84 -35.32
N LEU A 262 1.27 -25.43 -34.27
CA LEU A 262 1.72 -25.65 -32.89
C LEU A 262 1.79 -27.16 -32.50
N GLY A 263 1.02 -28.01 -33.20
CA GLY A 263 0.92 -29.47 -32.98
C GLY A 263 -0.43 -29.89 -32.38
N THR A 264 -0.56 -31.15 -31.94
CA THR A 264 -1.74 -31.65 -31.19
C THR A 264 -1.48 -31.57 -29.69
N TRP A 265 -1.34 -30.36 -29.17
CA TRP A 265 -1.06 -30.15 -27.75
C TRP A 265 -2.36 -30.14 -26.92
N SER A 266 -2.39 -30.91 -25.83
CA SER A 266 -3.50 -30.93 -24.87
C SER A 266 -3.06 -30.26 -23.59
N SER A 267 -3.79 -29.23 -23.18
CA SER A 267 -3.48 -28.47 -21.97
C SER A 267 -3.64 -29.32 -20.70
N VAL A 268 -2.75 -29.11 -19.73
CA VAL A 268 -2.82 -29.61 -18.36
C VAL A 268 -3.55 -28.64 -17.43
N LEU A 269 -3.76 -27.39 -17.86
CA LEU A 269 -4.56 -26.42 -17.12
C LEU A 269 -6.05 -26.82 -17.12
N PRO A 270 -6.78 -26.61 -16.01
CA PRO A 270 -8.20 -26.95 -15.94
C PRO A 270 -9.02 -26.26 -17.04
N PRO A 271 -10.00 -26.95 -17.65
CA PRO A 271 -10.96 -26.30 -18.53
C PRO A 271 -11.80 -25.31 -17.72
N VAL A 272 -12.17 -24.20 -18.35
CA VAL A 272 -12.99 -23.14 -17.75
C VAL A 272 -14.38 -23.16 -18.38
N ASP A 273 -15.42 -23.03 -17.55
CA ASP A 273 -16.79 -22.92 -18.00
C ASP A 273 -17.06 -21.49 -18.51
N GLY A 274 -17.20 -21.33 -19.83
CA GLY A 274 -17.53 -20.06 -20.49
C GLY A 274 -16.31 -19.31 -21.04
N MET A 275 -16.58 -18.16 -21.65
CA MET A 275 -15.57 -17.33 -22.33
C MET A 275 -15.40 -15.95 -21.66
N ALA A 276 -15.90 -15.74 -20.47
CA ALA A 276 -15.77 -14.46 -19.78
C ALA A 276 -15.37 -14.69 -18.32
N SER A 277 -14.51 -13.82 -17.81
CA SER A 277 -14.10 -13.81 -16.41
C SER A 277 -15.33 -13.84 -15.51
N SER A 278 -15.34 -14.78 -14.56
CA SER A 278 -16.46 -14.90 -13.61
C SER A 278 -16.42 -13.87 -12.49
N ALA A 279 -15.32 -13.10 -12.38
CA ALA A 279 -15.07 -11.99 -11.45
C ALA A 279 -15.85 -12.15 -10.13
N ARG A 280 -15.44 -13.12 -9.30
CA ARG A 280 -16.19 -13.51 -8.10
C ARG A 280 -16.11 -12.51 -6.93
N THR A 281 -15.15 -11.57 -6.90
CA THR A 281 -15.09 -10.56 -5.82
C THR A 281 -14.17 -9.39 -6.17
N ALA A 282 -14.71 -8.31 -6.73
CA ALA A 282 -13.98 -7.04 -6.77
C ALA A 282 -13.68 -6.59 -5.33
N MET A 283 -12.44 -6.14 -5.05
CA MET A 283 -12.05 -5.69 -3.70
C MET A 283 -12.97 -4.56 -3.20
N VAL A 284 -13.30 -3.61 -4.07
CA VAL A 284 -14.36 -2.62 -3.82
C VAL A 284 -15.44 -2.82 -4.89
N PRO A 285 -16.68 -3.15 -4.52
CA PRO A 285 -17.76 -3.36 -5.49
C PRO A 285 -18.05 -2.09 -6.30
N ALA A 286 -18.42 -2.23 -7.58
CA ALA A 286 -18.70 -1.10 -8.47
C ALA A 286 -19.76 -0.11 -7.91
N GLY A 287 -20.76 -0.61 -7.16
CA GLY A 287 -21.76 0.22 -6.49
C GLY A 287 -21.22 1.07 -5.33
N ARG A 288 -19.97 0.86 -4.92
CA ARG A 288 -19.29 1.56 -3.83
C ARG A 288 -18.12 2.41 -4.30
N GLU A 289 -17.86 2.55 -5.60
CA GLU A 289 -16.72 3.33 -6.15
C GLU A 289 -16.67 4.78 -5.65
N ARG A 290 -17.81 5.37 -5.29
CA ARG A 290 -17.93 6.76 -4.80
C ARG A 290 -17.84 6.93 -3.28
N TYR A 291 -17.35 5.93 -2.57
CA TYR A 291 -17.27 5.92 -1.10
C TYR A 291 -16.56 7.15 -0.51
N LEU A 292 -15.50 7.65 -1.15
CA LEU A 292 -14.75 8.84 -0.71
C LEU A 292 -15.55 10.13 -0.86
N ALA A 293 -16.27 10.31 -1.98
CA ALA A 293 -17.14 11.47 -2.16
C ALA A 293 -18.28 11.48 -1.12
N GLU A 294 -18.88 10.31 -0.86
CA GLU A 294 -19.89 10.16 0.19
C GLU A 294 -19.32 10.45 1.61
N VAL A 295 -18.05 10.12 1.88
CA VAL A 295 -17.37 10.52 3.14
C VAL A 295 -17.22 12.04 3.20
N ALA A 296 -16.79 12.68 2.11
CA ALA A 296 -16.67 14.14 2.03
C ALA A 296 -18.02 14.84 2.26
N GLU A 297 -19.08 14.36 1.61
CA GLU A 297 -20.46 14.82 1.83
C GLU A 297 -20.89 14.67 3.29
N THR A 298 -20.57 13.53 3.92
CA THR A 298 -20.91 13.26 5.33
C THR A 298 -20.23 14.26 6.28
N VAL A 299 -18.93 14.52 6.10
CA VAL A 299 -18.18 15.47 6.95
C VAL A 299 -18.70 16.90 6.75
N ARG A 300 -18.93 17.33 5.50
CA ARG A 300 -19.51 18.67 5.25
C ARG A 300 -20.92 18.82 5.80
N ALA A 301 -21.74 17.77 5.71
CA ALA A 301 -23.07 17.75 6.31
C ALA A 301 -22.99 17.87 7.85
N TYR A 302 -22.02 17.22 8.48
CA TYR A 302 -21.76 17.37 9.91
C TYR A 302 -21.45 18.82 10.29
N HIS A 303 -20.53 19.50 9.60
CA HIS A 303 -20.26 20.93 9.87
C HIS A 303 -21.46 21.83 9.55
N GLY A 304 -22.27 21.50 8.55
CA GLY A 304 -23.55 22.17 8.29
C GLY A 304 -24.48 22.10 9.49
N PHE A 305 -24.64 20.89 10.05
CA PHE A 305 -25.41 20.65 11.27
C PHE A 305 -24.83 21.41 12.48
N VAL A 306 -23.51 21.42 12.68
CA VAL A 306 -22.87 22.16 13.77
C VAL A 306 -23.21 23.65 13.70
N ARG A 307 -23.03 24.28 12.53
CA ARG A 307 -23.32 25.70 12.34
C ARG A 307 -24.79 26.04 12.61
N GLU A 308 -25.71 25.22 12.10
CA GLU A 308 -27.14 25.39 12.35
C GLU A 308 -27.47 25.31 13.85
N GLN A 309 -27.00 24.26 14.52
CA GLN A 309 -27.29 24.03 15.94
C GLN A 309 -26.63 25.06 16.85
N ALA A 310 -25.43 25.55 16.51
CA ALA A 310 -24.77 26.64 17.23
C ALA A 310 -25.57 27.96 17.15
N VAL A 311 -26.13 28.28 15.97
CA VAL A 311 -27.02 29.45 15.82
C VAL A 311 -28.29 29.28 16.66
N VAL A 312 -28.93 28.11 16.60
CA VAL A 312 -30.14 27.82 17.41
C VAL A 312 -29.85 27.95 18.90
N ALA A 313 -28.72 27.41 19.39
CA ALA A 313 -28.30 27.50 20.78
C ALA A 313 -28.05 28.95 21.24
N ARG A 314 -27.37 29.74 20.40
CA ARG A 314 -27.11 31.17 20.64
C ARG A 314 -28.40 31.97 20.70
N GLU A 315 -29.26 31.82 19.70
CA GLU A 315 -30.54 32.55 19.65
C GLU A 315 -31.44 32.18 20.84
N ARG A 316 -31.47 30.89 21.23
CA ARG A 316 -32.17 30.45 22.44
C ARG A 316 -31.66 31.19 23.69
N GLN A 317 -30.35 31.25 23.89
CA GLN A 317 -29.75 31.93 25.05
C GLN A 317 -30.06 33.43 25.02
N GLN A 318 -29.88 34.09 23.87
CA GLN A 318 -30.13 35.52 23.71
C GLN A 318 -31.59 35.88 23.99
N LEU A 319 -32.55 35.10 23.49
CA LEU A 319 -33.97 35.30 23.76
C LEU A 319 -34.30 35.10 25.24
N ALA A 320 -33.74 34.07 25.88
CA ALA A 320 -33.93 33.82 27.30
C ALA A 320 -33.35 34.94 28.18
N GLU A 321 -32.16 35.43 27.87
CA GLU A 321 -31.53 36.53 28.60
C GLU A 321 -32.25 37.87 28.36
N ALA A 322 -32.67 38.16 27.13
CA ALA A 322 -33.47 39.35 26.84
C ALA A 322 -34.81 39.32 27.61
N ARG A 323 -35.46 38.16 27.68
CA ARG A 323 -36.68 37.97 28.48
C ARG A 323 -36.43 38.22 29.97
N ARG A 324 -35.32 37.69 30.51
CA ARG A 324 -34.93 37.94 31.91
C ARG A 324 -34.74 39.43 32.17
N MET A 325 -33.99 40.12 31.30
CA MET A 325 -33.73 41.56 31.41
C MET A 325 -35.02 42.40 31.33
N LEU A 326 -35.95 42.07 30.42
CA LEU A 326 -37.26 42.74 30.34
C LEU A 326 -38.06 42.57 31.64
N THR A 327 -38.09 41.34 32.17
CA THR A 327 -38.80 41.01 33.41
C THR A 327 -38.21 41.77 34.60
N GLU A 328 -36.88 41.85 34.71
CA GLU A 328 -36.18 42.61 35.75
C GLU A 328 -36.41 44.12 35.65
N ALA A 329 -36.62 44.65 34.44
CA ALA A 329 -36.99 46.04 34.20
C ALA A 329 -38.49 46.33 34.42
N GLY A 330 -39.27 45.34 34.84
CA GLY A 330 -40.73 45.46 35.04
C GLY A 330 -41.53 45.58 33.73
N GLN A 331 -40.96 45.17 32.59
CA GLN A 331 -41.63 45.11 31.29
C GLN A 331 -42.15 43.68 31.02
N ASP A 332 -43.12 43.55 30.11
CA ASP A 332 -43.64 42.23 29.70
C ASP A 332 -42.66 41.51 28.76
N GLY A 333 -42.13 40.38 29.20
CA GLY A 333 -41.25 39.50 28.42
C GLY A 333 -41.97 38.34 27.71
N ALA A 334 -43.28 38.15 27.92
CA ALA A 334 -44.02 36.98 27.43
C ALA A 334 -44.04 36.86 25.89
N ALA A 335 -43.88 37.99 25.18
CA ALA A 335 -43.76 38.00 23.72
C ALA A 335 -42.57 37.16 23.19
N LEU A 336 -41.56 36.92 24.02
CA LEU A 336 -40.39 36.10 23.66
C LEU A 336 -40.59 34.60 23.93
N ASP A 337 -41.60 34.19 24.71
CA ASP A 337 -41.80 32.78 25.11
C ASP A 337 -42.02 31.86 23.91
N ALA A 338 -42.81 32.30 22.92
CA ALA A 338 -43.06 31.54 21.71
C ALA A 338 -41.79 31.33 20.87
N LEU A 339 -40.91 32.34 20.82
CA LEU A 339 -39.64 32.26 20.08
C LEU A 339 -38.65 31.33 20.81
N ILE A 340 -38.60 31.39 22.14
CA ILE A 340 -37.79 30.50 22.97
C ILE A 340 -38.24 29.05 22.76
N ALA A 341 -39.54 28.77 22.87
CA ALA A 341 -40.09 27.42 22.65
C ALA A 341 -39.76 26.90 21.25
N GLY A 342 -39.87 27.74 20.22
CA GLY A 342 -39.50 27.37 18.85
C GLY A 342 -38.01 27.03 18.70
N ARG A 343 -37.10 27.69 19.43
CA ARG A 343 -35.68 27.32 19.45
C ARG A 343 -35.38 26.09 20.29
N GLU A 344 -36.15 25.84 21.36
CA GLU A 344 -36.03 24.60 22.14
C GLU A 344 -36.46 23.37 21.35
N GLU A 345 -37.46 23.49 20.48
CA GLU A 345 -37.88 22.42 19.57
C GLU A 345 -36.87 22.19 18.44
N ALA A 346 -36.27 23.26 17.90
CA ALA A 346 -35.27 23.17 16.83
C ALA A 346 -33.90 22.65 17.30
N LEU A 347 -33.60 22.72 18.59
CA LEU A 347 -32.32 22.25 19.15
C LEU A 347 -32.33 20.72 19.31
N ASP A 348 -31.40 20.04 18.65
CA ASP A 348 -31.25 18.59 18.73
C ASP A 348 -31.09 18.15 20.20
N PRO A 349 -31.83 17.11 20.67
CA PRO A 349 -31.77 16.66 22.05
C PRO A 349 -30.35 16.33 22.55
N ARG A 350 -29.45 15.88 21.67
CA ARG A 350 -28.04 15.60 21.98
C ARG A 350 -27.27 16.90 22.21
N CYS A 351 -27.48 17.91 21.36
CA CYS A 351 -26.88 19.24 21.49
C CYS A 351 -27.34 19.94 22.77
N ARG A 352 -28.64 19.87 23.09
CA ARG A 352 -29.17 20.36 24.36
C ARG A 352 -28.49 19.70 25.56
N LYS A 353 -28.36 18.36 25.54
CA LYS A 353 -27.68 17.62 26.61
C LYS A 353 -26.22 18.05 26.80
N LEU A 354 -25.50 18.34 25.72
CA LEU A 354 -24.12 18.84 25.76
C LEU A 354 -24.02 20.19 26.48
N ILE A 355 -24.94 21.12 26.18
CA ILE A 355 -24.99 22.43 26.85
C ILE A 355 -25.37 22.26 28.33
N ASP A 356 -26.40 21.47 28.63
CA ASP A 356 -26.92 21.30 29.99
C ASP A 356 -25.89 20.65 30.93
N ILE A 357 -25.05 19.73 30.42
CA ILE A 357 -24.01 19.09 31.23
C ILE A 357 -22.73 19.92 31.36
N TRP A 358 -22.51 20.92 30.49
CA TRP A 358 -21.26 21.68 30.44
C TRP A 358 -20.84 22.33 31.77
N PRO A 359 -21.74 22.95 32.58
CA PRO A 359 -21.36 23.47 33.90
C PRO A 359 -20.78 22.39 34.82
N LYS A 360 -21.35 21.18 34.81
CA LYS A 360 -20.86 20.03 35.59
C LYS A 360 -19.53 19.50 35.06
N VAL A 361 -19.34 19.54 33.74
CA VAL A 361 -18.04 19.21 33.12
C VAL A 361 -16.98 20.20 33.61
N LYS A 362 -17.24 21.51 33.57
CA LYS A 362 -16.31 22.53 34.11
C LYS A 362 -15.93 22.28 35.56
N GLU A 363 -16.92 21.95 36.40
CA GLU A 363 -16.68 21.59 37.80
C GLU A 363 -15.75 20.36 37.92
N SER A 364 -16.02 19.29 37.15
CA SER A 364 -15.25 18.04 37.20
C SER A 364 -13.77 18.19 36.80
N TYR A 365 -13.44 19.19 35.97
CA TYR A 365 -12.06 19.48 35.55
C TYR A 365 -11.40 20.58 36.40
N SER A 366 -12.13 21.20 37.35
CA SER A 366 -11.62 22.27 38.22
C SER A 366 -10.95 21.76 39.51
N GLY A 367 -11.14 20.49 39.85
CA GLY A 367 -10.57 19.85 41.04
C GLY A 367 -9.10 19.43 40.88
N GLU A 368 -8.55 18.80 41.92
CA GLU A 368 -7.17 18.25 41.88
C GLU A 368 -7.09 16.87 41.23
N GLU A 369 -8.19 16.11 41.27
CA GLU A 369 -8.29 14.76 40.73
C GLU A 369 -9.58 14.59 39.91
N TYR A 370 -9.49 13.80 38.85
CA TYR A 370 -10.61 13.28 38.09
C TYR A 370 -10.83 11.82 38.46
N VAL A 371 -12.01 11.49 38.98
CA VAL A 371 -12.34 10.13 39.45
C VAL A 371 -13.32 9.48 38.49
N VAL A 372 -12.89 8.39 37.85
CA VAL A 372 -13.75 7.56 37.02
C VAL A 372 -13.91 6.19 37.66
N ARG A 373 -15.15 5.75 37.80
CA ARG A 373 -15.46 4.41 38.29
C ARG A 373 -15.64 3.48 37.10
N ILE A 374 -14.66 2.61 36.87
CA ILE A 374 -14.70 1.60 35.80
C ILE A 374 -14.96 0.24 36.46
N ARG A 375 -16.19 -0.25 36.34
CA ARG A 375 -16.68 -1.45 37.05
C ARG A 375 -16.46 -1.27 38.58
N ASP A 376 -15.70 -2.16 39.22
CA ASP A 376 -15.43 -2.15 40.67
C ASP A 376 -14.16 -1.37 41.05
N ARG A 377 -13.45 -0.74 40.09
CA ARG A 377 -12.21 0.01 40.33
C ARG A 377 -12.43 1.51 40.15
N GLU A 378 -12.00 2.29 41.14
CA GLU A 378 -11.84 3.74 41.01
C GLU A 378 -10.47 4.03 40.38
N VAL A 379 -10.47 4.70 39.24
CA VAL A 379 -9.26 5.27 38.64
C VAL A 379 -9.26 6.76 38.96
N ARG A 380 -8.22 7.20 39.66
CA ARG A 380 -8.00 8.61 39.99
C ARG A 380 -6.88 9.15 39.13
N THR A 381 -7.15 10.24 38.44
CA THR A 381 -6.16 10.92 37.59
C THR A 381 -5.93 12.31 38.14
N LYS A 382 -4.68 12.64 38.45
CA LYS A 382 -4.31 14.01 38.87
C LYS A 382 -4.56 14.97 37.71
N LEU A 383 -5.26 16.07 37.96
CA LEU A 383 -5.65 17.05 36.94
C LEU A 383 -4.70 18.22 36.80
N THR A 384 -3.78 18.43 37.74
CA THR A 384 -2.84 19.56 37.71
C THR A 384 -1.41 19.13 37.98
N SER A 385 -0.45 19.75 37.29
CA SER A 385 0.97 19.73 37.63
C SER A 385 1.38 21.08 38.23
N THR A 386 2.27 21.08 39.22
CA THR A 386 2.73 22.33 39.87
C THR A 386 4.13 22.66 39.41
N SER A 387 4.31 23.84 38.81
CA SER A 387 5.62 24.34 38.39
C SER A 387 6.50 24.74 39.59
N LEU A 388 7.81 24.94 39.34
CA LEU A 388 8.74 25.43 40.36
C LEU A 388 8.34 26.80 40.96
N SER A 389 7.61 27.62 40.20
CA SER A 389 7.08 28.92 40.67
C SER A 389 5.78 28.79 41.48
N GLY A 390 5.27 27.56 41.71
CA GLY A 390 4.03 27.32 42.44
C GLY A 390 2.75 27.42 41.60
N THR A 391 2.85 27.71 40.30
CA THR A 391 1.68 27.77 39.41
C THR A 391 1.13 26.38 39.15
N LYS A 392 -0.18 26.19 39.37
CA LYS A 392 -0.91 24.97 39.00
C LYS A 392 -1.28 25.01 37.52
N ILE A 393 -0.68 24.14 36.73
CA ILE A 393 -0.94 23.97 35.30
C ILE A 393 -1.96 22.83 35.13
N PRO A 394 -3.13 23.08 34.51
CA PRO A 394 -4.11 22.03 34.28
C PRO A 394 -3.66 21.09 33.16
N LYS A 395 -3.88 19.78 33.31
CA LYS A 395 -3.70 18.79 32.25
C LYS A 395 -4.58 19.09 31.06
N VAL A 396 -5.84 19.49 31.28
CA VAL A 396 -6.76 19.89 30.21
C VAL A 396 -7.32 21.27 30.54
N ALA A 397 -7.05 22.26 29.68
CA ALA A 397 -7.57 23.61 29.80
C ALA A 397 -8.93 23.73 29.11
N LEU A 398 -9.92 24.29 29.78
CA LEU A 398 -11.27 24.48 29.24
C LEU A 398 -11.46 25.89 28.66
N PRO A 399 -12.28 26.06 27.60
CA PRO A 399 -12.65 27.38 27.12
C PRO A 399 -13.49 28.13 28.16
N ARG A 400 -13.39 29.46 28.14
CA ARG A 400 -14.13 30.37 29.03
C ARG A 400 -15.27 31.08 28.29
N PHE A 401 -15.84 30.43 27.28
CA PHE A 401 -16.98 30.96 26.54
C PHE A 401 -18.21 31.08 27.45
N GLU A 402 -18.99 32.13 27.21
CA GLU A 402 -20.29 32.36 27.85
C GLU A 402 -21.45 32.13 26.87
N ASP A 403 -21.21 32.34 25.57
CA ASP A 403 -22.18 32.09 24.53
C ASP A 403 -22.41 30.57 24.34
N HIS A 404 -23.67 30.15 24.40
CA HIS A 404 -24.08 28.77 24.19
C HIS A 404 -23.82 28.31 22.75
N GLY A 405 -23.82 29.22 21.77
CA GLY A 405 -23.42 28.92 20.40
C GLY A 405 -21.95 28.49 20.31
N ASP A 406 -21.05 29.31 20.87
CA ASP A 406 -19.61 29.04 20.88
C ASP A 406 -19.27 27.77 21.69
N ILE A 407 -19.92 27.58 22.85
CA ILE A 407 -19.76 26.35 23.66
C ILE A 407 -20.17 25.12 22.85
N LEU A 408 -21.33 25.17 22.18
CA LEU A 408 -21.84 24.02 21.43
C LEU A 408 -20.98 23.72 20.20
N ALA A 409 -20.57 24.75 19.46
CA ALA A 409 -19.68 24.60 18.31
C ALA A 409 -18.37 23.91 18.74
N TRP A 410 -17.72 24.42 19.79
CA TRP A 410 -16.50 23.84 20.34
C TRP A 410 -16.68 22.39 20.80
N LEU A 411 -17.78 22.06 21.48
CA LEU A 411 -18.09 20.70 21.93
C LEU A 411 -18.35 19.72 20.78
N LEU A 412 -18.80 20.21 19.63
CA LEU A 412 -19.06 19.39 18.45
C LEU A 412 -17.86 19.28 17.51
N GLU A 413 -16.98 20.29 17.44
CA GLU A 413 -15.86 20.32 16.49
C GLU A 413 -14.54 19.86 17.12
N GLU A 414 -14.30 20.20 18.39
CA GLU A 414 -12.99 19.97 19.02
C GLU A 414 -13.07 19.12 20.29
N ASN A 415 -14.09 19.38 21.12
CA ASN A 415 -14.41 18.73 22.40
C ASN A 415 -13.19 18.48 23.32
N LEU A 416 -13.43 17.82 24.44
CA LEU A 416 -12.37 17.35 25.32
C LEU A 416 -11.66 16.12 24.72
N PRO A 417 -10.36 15.93 24.98
CA PRO A 417 -9.70 14.66 24.72
C PRO A 417 -10.53 13.49 25.28
N GLY A 418 -10.68 12.42 24.50
CA GLY A 418 -11.50 11.26 24.85
C GLY A 418 -12.99 11.39 24.55
N SER A 419 -13.46 12.51 24.01
CA SER A 419 -14.86 12.74 23.64
C SER A 419 -15.00 13.02 22.14
N PHE A 420 -16.08 12.54 21.51
CA PHE A 420 -16.35 12.76 20.08
C PHE A 420 -16.32 14.26 19.73
N PRO A 421 -15.71 14.70 18.60
CA PRO A 421 -15.11 13.91 17.51
C PRO A 421 -13.62 13.55 17.74
N TYR A 422 -13.15 13.55 18.98
CA TYR A 422 -11.81 13.15 19.40
C TYR A 422 -10.68 14.03 18.82
N THR A 423 -10.99 15.26 18.39
CA THR A 423 -10.02 16.22 17.82
C THR A 423 -8.89 16.51 18.81
N GLY A 424 -9.19 16.72 20.10
CA GLY A 424 -8.19 16.89 21.17
C GLY A 424 -7.43 15.62 21.58
N GLY A 425 -7.77 14.46 21.01
CA GLY A 425 -7.17 13.15 21.31
C GLY A 425 -8.23 12.09 21.65
N ILE A 426 -7.88 10.82 21.49
CA ILE A 426 -8.81 9.68 21.65
C ILE A 426 -8.97 9.17 23.09
N PHE A 427 -8.09 9.59 23.99
CA PHE A 427 -8.12 9.23 25.42
C PHE A 427 -8.35 10.49 26.25
N ALA A 428 -9.02 10.33 27.39
CA ALA A 428 -9.30 11.45 28.29
C ALA A 428 -8.03 12.13 28.81
N PHE A 429 -7.00 11.33 29.09
CA PHE A 429 -5.68 11.78 29.51
C PHE A 429 -4.61 10.87 28.90
N LYS A 430 -3.39 11.38 28.75
CA LYS A 430 -2.20 10.61 28.38
C LYS A 430 -1.90 9.55 29.44
N ARG A 431 -1.25 8.45 29.03
CA ARG A 431 -0.87 7.36 29.94
C ARG A 431 0.29 7.81 30.82
N GLU A 432 0.19 7.62 32.14
CA GLU A 432 1.27 7.94 33.08
C GLU A 432 2.37 6.85 33.12
N SER A 433 2.03 5.60 32.80
CA SER A 433 2.93 4.45 32.89
C SER A 433 3.60 4.03 31.58
N GLU A 434 3.24 4.65 30.45
CA GLU A 434 3.71 4.24 29.13
C GLU A 434 3.91 5.46 28.23
N ASP A 435 5.17 5.92 28.15
CA ASP A 435 5.57 6.96 27.20
C ASP A 435 5.28 6.51 25.76
N PRO A 436 4.91 7.43 24.84
CA PRO A 436 4.66 7.12 23.44
C PRO A 436 5.92 6.68 22.68
N THR A 437 7.09 6.80 23.29
CA THR A 437 8.40 6.46 22.73
C THR A 437 8.41 5.06 22.14
N ARG A 438 8.72 4.99 20.84
CA ARG A 438 8.94 3.72 20.13
C ARG A 438 10.09 3.91 19.15
N MET A 439 11.25 3.33 19.47
CA MET A 439 12.45 3.46 18.66
C MET A 439 12.55 2.34 17.64
N PHE A 440 12.78 2.74 16.39
CA PHE A 440 13.06 1.88 15.25
C PHE A 440 14.44 1.26 15.39
N ALA A 441 14.55 -0.07 15.29
CA ALA A 441 15.81 -0.78 15.33
C ALA A 441 15.78 -2.02 14.42
N GLY A 442 16.92 -2.30 13.80
CA GLY A 442 17.13 -3.46 12.96
C GLY A 442 18.48 -3.33 12.27
N GLU A 443 19.40 -4.24 12.55
CA GLU A 443 20.73 -4.22 11.95
C GLU A 443 21.40 -5.59 12.08
N GLY A 444 21.94 -6.11 10.98
CA GLY A 444 22.67 -7.39 10.98
C GLY A 444 21.72 -8.58 11.11
N ASP A 445 22.11 -9.55 11.93
CA ASP A 445 21.31 -10.73 12.20
C ASP A 445 20.30 -10.52 13.35
N ALA A 446 19.49 -11.55 13.60
CA ALA A 446 18.49 -11.55 14.66
C ALA A 446 19.10 -11.31 16.06
N PHE A 447 20.31 -11.80 16.32
CA PHE A 447 20.97 -11.75 17.62
C PHE A 447 21.43 -10.32 17.95
N ARG A 448 22.12 -9.65 17.01
CA ARG A 448 22.55 -8.27 17.20
C ARG A 448 21.37 -7.32 17.39
N THR A 449 20.30 -7.52 16.63
CA THR A 449 19.09 -6.72 16.77
C THR A 449 18.38 -6.98 18.11
N ASN A 450 18.36 -8.22 18.59
CA ASN A 450 17.83 -8.55 19.91
C ASN A 450 18.61 -7.83 21.04
N GLU A 451 19.95 -7.85 20.99
CA GLU A 451 20.79 -7.10 21.93
C GLU A 451 20.47 -5.61 21.92
N ARG A 452 20.25 -5.03 20.72
CA ARG A 452 19.84 -3.64 20.56
C ARG A 452 18.48 -3.35 21.19
N PHE A 453 17.49 -4.23 21.03
CA PHE A 453 16.20 -4.10 21.70
C PHE A 453 16.33 -4.15 23.22
N LYS A 454 17.15 -5.07 23.74
CA LYS A 454 17.43 -5.17 25.18
C LYS A 454 18.08 -3.88 25.69
N TYR A 455 19.05 -3.32 24.96
CA TYR A 455 19.68 -2.04 25.29
C TYR A 455 18.68 -0.87 25.32
N LEU A 456 17.88 -0.69 24.26
CA LEU A 456 16.96 0.45 24.12
C LEU A 456 15.81 0.42 25.13
N SER A 457 15.43 -0.77 25.59
CA SER A 457 14.28 -0.94 26.48
C SER A 457 14.66 -1.22 27.94
N ARG A 458 15.95 -1.31 28.29
CA ARG A 458 16.41 -1.74 29.63
C ARG A 458 15.85 -0.90 30.77
N ASP A 459 15.73 0.42 30.57
CA ASP A 459 15.36 1.39 31.59
C ASP A 459 13.83 1.67 31.61
N SER A 460 13.05 1.00 30.76
CA SER A 460 11.59 1.15 30.66
C SER A 460 10.86 -0.09 31.13
N GLU A 461 9.82 0.06 31.96
CA GLU A 461 8.93 -1.04 32.34
C GLU A 461 8.10 -1.52 31.14
N ALA A 462 7.71 -0.60 30.25
CA ALA A 462 6.99 -0.89 29.01
C ALA A 462 7.96 -1.21 27.87
N LYS A 463 7.89 -2.42 27.31
CA LYS A 463 8.74 -2.86 26.20
C LYS A 463 8.04 -2.60 24.87
N ARG A 464 8.27 -1.41 24.28
CA ARG A 464 7.70 -0.98 23.00
C ARG A 464 8.73 -1.08 21.87
N LEU A 465 8.78 -2.23 21.20
CA LEU A 465 9.80 -2.52 20.18
C LEU A 465 9.31 -2.10 18.79
N SER A 466 10.22 -1.68 17.91
CA SER A 466 9.91 -1.44 16.49
C SER A 466 11.00 -1.99 15.59
N THR A 467 10.63 -2.94 14.76
CA THR A 467 11.55 -3.75 13.96
C THR A 467 11.65 -3.23 12.52
N ALA A 468 12.88 -3.03 12.07
CA ALA A 468 13.25 -2.70 10.70
C ALA A 468 13.90 -3.92 10.03
N PHE A 469 13.34 -4.42 8.94
CA PHE A 469 13.91 -5.56 8.21
C PHE A 469 14.86 -5.12 7.11
N ASP A 470 15.85 -5.95 6.79
CA ASP A 470 16.76 -5.68 5.67
C ASP A 470 16.01 -5.75 4.32
N SER A 471 16.63 -5.22 3.27
CA SER A 471 15.98 -5.23 1.94
C SER A 471 15.74 -6.64 1.38
N VAL A 472 16.44 -7.67 1.88
CA VAL A 472 16.26 -9.05 1.41
C VAL A 472 14.93 -9.59 1.96
N THR A 473 14.73 -9.48 3.27
CA THR A 473 13.49 -9.83 3.96
C THR A 473 12.32 -8.95 3.50
N LEU A 474 12.51 -7.64 3.30
CA LEU A 474 11.44 -6.73 2.83
C LEU A 474 10.85 -7.17 1.48
N TYR A 475 11.64 -7.83 0.64
CA TYR A 475 11.22 -8.33 -0.67
C TYR A 475 10.88 -9.82 -0.68
N GLY A 476 10.84 -10.47 0.50
CA GLY A 476 10.47 -11.88 0.60
C GLY A 476 11.52 -12.85 0.06
N PHE A 477 12.77 -12.41 -0.10
CA PHE A 477 13.87 -13.28 -0.51
C PHE A 477 14.58 -13.90 0.69
N ASP A 478 15.21 -15.04 0.45
CA ASP A 478 16.16 -15.64 1.38
C ASP A 478 17.58 -15.05 1.16
N PRO A 479 18.43 -15.01 2.20
CA PRO A 479 19.84 -14.65 2.06
C PRO A 479 20.60 -15.67 1.20
N ASP A 480 21.43 -15.19 0.28
CA ASP A 480 22.15 -15.99 -0.72
C ASP A 480 23.58 -15.46 -0.95
N GLU A 481 24.49 -16.31 -1.40
CA GLU A 481 25.87 -15.98 -1.79
C GLU A 481 25.94 -15.12 -3.07
N ARG A 482 24.86 -15.09 -3.88
CA ARG A 482 24.76 -14.26 -5.08
C ARG A 482 25.01 -12.79 -4.73
N PRO A 483 25.95 -12.10 -5.40
CA PRO A 483 26.33 -10.71 -5.05
C PRO A 483 25.16 -9.72 -4.95
N ASP A 484 24.14 -9.89 -5.81
CA ASP A 484 22.92 -9.07 -5.82
C ASP A 484 22.16 -9.07 -4.48
N ILE A 485 22.21 -10.21 -3.77
CA ILE A 485 21.57 -10.43 -2.46
C ILE A 485 22.61 -10.27 -1.35
N TYR A 486 23.76 -10.93 -1.46
CA TYR A 486 24.78 -11.01 -0.43
C TYR A 486 25.22 -9.64 0.11
N GLY A 487 25.37 -8.66 -0.79
CA GLY A 487 25.74 -7.29 -0.41
C GLY A 487 24.74 -6.61 0.53
N LYS A 488 23.48 -7.07 0.53
CA LYS A 488 22.33 -6.44 1.19
C LYS A 488 21.86 -7.15 2.47
N VAL A 489 22.24 -8.40 2.66
CA VAL A 489 21.89 -9.21 3.85
C VAL A 489 22.32 -8.49 5.13
N GLY A 490 21.37 -8.24 6.04
CA GLY A 490 21.58 -7.57 7.33
C GLY A 490 21.94 -6.08 7.24
N THR A 491 21.89 -5.48 6.05
CA THR A 491 22.17 -4.07 5.85
C THR A 491 20.86 -3.27 5.86
N SER A 492 20.87 -2.11 6.52
CA SER A 492 19.69 -1.22 6.68
C SER A 492 18.50 -1.87 7.41
N GLY A 493 18.70 -3.01 8.06
CA GLY A 493 17.67 -3.74 8.80
C GLY A 493 18.17 -5.10 9.28
N VAL A 494 17.31 -5.82 10.01
CA VAL A 494 17.57 -7.18 10.46
C VAL A 494 17.22 -8.20 9.37
N SER A 495 18.08 -9.19 9.16
CA SER A 495 17.84 -10.29 8.23
C SER A 495 17.05 -11.42 8.89
N ILE A 496 15.82 -11.68 8.44
CA ILE A 496 14.93 -12.73 8.96
C ILE A 496 14.43 -13.57 7.78
N ALA A 497 14.78 -14.85 7.74
CA ALA A 497 14.40 -15.76 6.65
C ALA A 497 13.58 -16.96 7.14
N THR A 498 13.67 -17.29 8.43
CA THR A 498 13.02 -18.48 9.02
C THR A 498 12.33 -18.16 10.33
N LEU A 499 11.46 -19.07 10.80
CA LEU A 499 10.84 -18.97 12.12
C LEU A 499 11.89 -18.97 13.25
N ASP A 500 13.01 -19.70 13.09
CA ASP A 500 14.08 -19.75 14.09
C ASP A 500 14.75 -18.38 14.27
N ASP A 501 14.90 -17.61 13.19
CA ASP A 501 15.39 -16.24 13.24
C ASP A 501 14.42 -15.32 14.00
N MET A 502 13.13 -15.47 13.74
CA MET A 502 12.09 -14.69 14.41
C MET A 502 12.06 -14.98 15.92
N LYS A 503 12.30 -16.23 16.31
CA LYS A 503 12.44 -16.62 17.73
C LYS A 503 13.66 -15.98 18.36
N ALA A 504 14.82 -16.04 17.70
CA ALA A 504 16.05 -15.41 18.17
C ALA A 504 15.89 -13.87 18.32
N LEU A 505 15.19 -13.24 17.39
CA LEU A 505 14.96 -11.79 17.38
C LEU A 505 14.24 -11.29 18.64
N TYR A 506 13.25 -12.04 19.13
CA TYR A 506 12.44 -11.65 20.29
C TYR A 506 12.73 -12.46 21.56
N ASP A 507 13.84 -13.20 21.58
CA ASP A 507 14.26 -13.92 22.78
C ASP A 507 14.41 -12.98 24.00
N GLY A 508 13.93 -13.44 25.16
CA GLY A 508 13.89 -12.68 26.41
C GLY A 508 12.78 -11.63 26.51
N PHE A 509 11.92 -11.47 25.49
CA PHE A 509 10.72 -10.63 25.56
C PHE A 509 9.45 -11.49 25.55
N ASP A 510 8.67 -11.47 26.63
CA ASP A 510 7.36 -12.12 26.67
C ASP A 510 6.37 -11.34 25.78
N LEU A 511 6.05 -11.92 24.61
CA LEU A 511 5.19 -11.31 23.60
C LEU A 511 3.71 -11.25 24.02
N CYS A 512 3.31 -12.08 24.98
CA CYS A 512 1.95 -12.06 25.56
C CYS A 512 1.86 -11.18 26.82
N HIS A 513 2.96 -10.57 27.25
CA HIS A 513 2.95 -9.68 28.41
C HIS A 513 2.14 -8.41 28.12
N PRO A 514 1.25 -7.96 29.03
CA PRO A 514 0.41 -6.79 28.80
C PRO A 514 1.19 -5.48 28.69
N MET A 515 2.48 -5.42 29.01
CA MET A 515 3.34 -4.23 28.83
C MET A 515 4.38 -4.38 27.71
N THR A 516 4.31 -5.46 26.93
CA THR A 516 5.13 -5.66 25.74
C THR A 516 4.28 -5.37 24.50
N SER A 517 4.81 -4.63 23.53
CA SER A 517 4.18 -4.50 22.22
C SER A 517 5.21 -4.32 21.12
N VAL A 518 5.08 -5.11 20.06
CA VAL A 518 6.04 -5.13 18.95
C VAL A 518 5.39 -4.53 17.70
N SER A 519 6.07 -3.58 17.07
CA SER A 519 5.72 -3.06 15.75
C SER A 519 6.68 -3.60 14.72
N MET A 520 6.19 -4.13 13.60
CA MET A 520 7.02 -4.70 12.53
C MET A 520 6.73 -4.00 11.21
N THR A 521 7.76 -3.36 10.64
CA THR A 521 7.64 -2.58 9.41
C THR A 521 7.94 -3.47 8.21
N ILE A 522 6.92 -4.19 7.78
CA ILE A 522 6.97 -5.13 6.65
C ILE A 522 5.68 -4.98 5.84
N ASN A 523 5.78 -5.07 4.51
CA ASN A 523 4.62 -4.87 3.61
C ASN A 523 4.41 -6.07 2.69
N GLY A 524 5.24 -6.25 1.66
CA GLY A 524 5.09 -7.34 0.68
C GLY A 524 4.88 -8.73 1.29
N PRO A 525 5.84 -9.25 2.07
CA PRO A 525 5.71 -10.54 2.73
C PRO A 525 5.17 -10.43 4.17
N ALA A 526 4.41 -9.37 4.48
CA ALA A 526 3.84 -9.17 5.81
C ALA A 526 3.00 -10.35 6.32
N PRO A 527 2.16 -11.04 5.51
CA PRO A 527 1.44 -12.22 5.97
C PRO A 527 2.38 -13.33 6.49
N THR A 528 3.48 -13.58 5.78
CA THR A 528 4.47 -14.61 6.16
C THR A 528 5.20 -14.23 7.45
N ILE A 529 5.68 -12.99 7.55
CA ILE A 529 6.38 -12.49 8.74
C ILE A 529 5.45 -12.44 9.96
N LEU A 530 4.17 -12.09 9.76
CA LEU A 530 3.16 -12.12 10.84
C LEU A 530 2.89 -13.54 11.32
N ALA A 531 2.81 -14.52 10.42
CA ALA A 531 2.67 -15.92 10.79
C ALA A 531 3.90 -16.42 11.57
N MET A 532 5.13 -16.02 11.19
CA MET A 532 6.33 -16.31 11.98
C MET A 532 6.22 -15.71 13.39
N TYR A 533 5.79 -14.44 13.50
CA TYR A 533 5.65 -13.76 14.79
C TYR A 533 4.61 -14.42 15.71
N PHE A 534 3.44 -14.79 15.18
CA PHE A 534 2.43 -15.50 15.97
C PHE A 534 2.90 -16.88 16.41
N ASN A 535 3.58 -17.62 15.54
CA ASN A 535 4.18 -18.89 15.95
C ASN A 535 5.26 -18.69 17.02
N THR A 536 6.07 -17.62 16.97
CA THR A 536 7.00 -17.27 18.06
C THR A 536 6.26 -16.99 19.37
N ALA A 537 5.18 -16.21 19.35
CA ALA A 537 4.40 -15.92 20.55
C ALA A 537 3.75 -17.19 21.14
N ILE A 538 3.21 -18.07 20.31
CA ILE A 538 2.63 -19.35 20.73
C ILE A 538 3.71 -20.26 21.33
N ASP A 539 4.84 -20.43 20.62
CA ASP A 539 5.94 -21.30 21.05
C ASP A 539 6.57 -20.82 22.38
N GLN A 540 6.61 -19.50 22.64
CA GLN A 540 7.04 -18.96 23.95
C GLN A 540 6.14 -19.45 25.09
N GLN A 541 4.82 -19.45 24.90
CA GLN A 541 3.87 -19.87 25.94
C GLN A 541 3.83 -21.39 26.09
N THR A 542 4.02 -22.13 24.99
CA THR A 542 4.23 -23.58 25.02
C THR A 542 5.48 -23.94 25.83
N ALA A 543 6.64 -23.31 25.53
CA ALA A 543 7.87 -23.55 26.28
C ALA A 543 7.74 -23.18 27.77
N ARG A 544 6.99 -22.10 28.07
CA ARG A 544 6.67 -21.72 29.45
C ARG A 544 5.82 -22.79 30.14
N PHE A 545 4.79 -23.31 29.48
CA PHE A 545 3.98 -24.40 30.01
C PHE A 545 4.84 -25.63 30.32
N GLU A 546 5.75 -26.02 29.43
CA GLU A 546 6.65 -27.15 29.63
C GLU A 546 7.58 -26.94 30.83
N ALA A 547 8.14 -25.73 30.98
CA ALA A 547 8.99 -25.39 32.11
C ALA A 547 8.22 -25.39 33.45
N GLU A 548 6.97 -24.90 33.47
CA GLU A 548 6.14 -24.82 34.67
C GLU A 548 5.54 -26.19 35.07
N ASN A 549 5.27 -27.08 34.10
CA ASN A 549 4.59 -28.37 34.33
C ASN A 549 5.51 -29.60 34.24
N GLY A 550 6.73 -29.45 33.72
CA GLY A 550 7.70 -30.55 33.57
C GLY A 550 7.33 -31.61 32.53
N ARG A 551 6.43 -31.29 31.60
CA ARG A 551 5.98 -32.19 30.51
C ARG A 551 5.55 -31.39 29.27
N PRO A 552 5.57 -31.99 28.06
CA PRO A 552 4.93 -31.39 26.90
C PRO A 552 3.40 -31.21 27.13
N PRO A 553 2.79 -30.16 26.57
CA PRO A 553 1.33 -30.03 26.52
C PRO A 553 0.71 -31.11 25.64
N THR A 554 -0.51 -31.51 25.96
CA THR A 554 -1.37 -32.31 25.09
C THR A 554 -1.92 -31.47 23.93
N ASP A 555 -2.44 -32.10 22.89
CA ASP A 555 -3.03 -31.38 21.74
C ASP A 555 -4.11 -30.37 22.16
N GLU A 556 -4.98 -30.74 23.11
CA GLU A 556 -6.01 -29.84 23.65
C GLU A 556 -5.41 -28.65 24.43
N GLU A 557 -4.29 -28.85 25.12
CA GLU A 557 -3.56 -27.78 25.81
C GLU A 557 -2.84 -26.86 24.82
N ILE A 558 -2.28 -27.41 23.74
CA ILE A 558 -1.67 -26.63 22.65
C ILE A 558 -2.71 -25.69 22.03
N ASP A 559 -3.91 -26.20 21.71
CA ASP A 559 -4.99 -25.40 21.13
C ASP A 559 -5.40 -24.25 22.07
N LYS A 560 -5.51 -24.52 23.38
CA LYS A 560 -5.84 -23.50 24.39
C LYS A 560 -4.74 -22.46 24.55
N ILE A 561 -3.48 -22.89 24.58
CA ILE A 561 -2.32 -21.98 24.65
C ILE A 561 -2.27 -21.10 23.41
N GLY A 562 -2.45 -21.69 22.22
CA GLY A 562 -2.47 -20.98 20.95
C GLY A 562 -3.58 -19.93 20.88
N ALA A 563 -4.81 -20.30 21.22
CA ALA A 563 -5.94 -19.38 21.28
C ALA A 563 -5.70 -18.23 22.26
N TRP A 564 -5.21 -18.52 23.46
CA TRP A 564 -4.93 -17.49 24.46
C TRP A 564 -3.81 -16.53 24.02
N ALA A 565 -2.74 -17.05 23.42
CA ALA A 565 -1.64 -16.25 22.91
C ALA A 565 -2.13 -15.28 21.82
N LEU A 566 -2.95 -15.76 20.87
CA LEU A 566 -3.54 -14.95 19.81
C LEU A 566 -4.50 -13.86 20.34
N GLU A 567 -5.31 -14.17 21.36
CA GLU A 567 -6.20 -13.17 21.99
C GLU A 567 -5.42 -12.08 22.77
N THR A 568 -4.25 -12.44 23.31
CA THR A 568 -3.50 -11.59 24.26
C THR A 568 -2.40 -10.78 23.59
N VAL A 569 -1.74 -11.32 22.56
CA VAL A 569 -0.57 -10.73 21.89
C VAL A 569 -0.82 -9.28 21.45
N ARG A 570 0.13 -8.40 21.74
CA ARG A 570 0.04 -6.96 21.46
C ARG A 570 1.07 -6.55 20.42
N GLY A 571 0.63 -5.86 19.38
CA GLY A 571 1.57 -5.36 18.38
C GLY A 571 0.90 -4.75 17.16
N THR A 572 1.72 -4.47 16.16
CA THR A 572 1.33 -3.90 14.87
C THR A 572 2.18 -4.53 13.79
N VAL A 573 1.55 -4.96 12.70
CA VAL A 573 2.23 -5.16 11.42
C VAL A 573 1.87 -4.00 10.50
N GLN A 574 2.82 -3.51 9.72
CA GLN A 574 2.56 -2.36 8.85
C GLN A 574 1.61 -2.71 7.70
N ALA A 575 2.03 -3.61 6.81
CA ALA A 575 1.17 -4.31 5.86
C ALA A 575 0.19 -3.44 5.03
N ASP A 576 0.52 -2.16 4.81
CA ASP A 576 -0.26 -1.27 3.95
C ASP A 576 0.27 -1.39 2.52
N ILE A 577 -0.48 -2.12 1.70
CA ILE A 577 -0.16 -2.44 0.30
C ILE A 577 -0.48 -1.26 -0.62
N LEU A 578 -1.48 -0.43 -0.28
CA LEU A 578 -1.90 0.67 -1.14
C LEU A 578 -0.81 1.74 -1.25
N LYS A 579 -0.13 2.04 -0.15
CA LYS A 579 1.02 2.96 -0.17
C LYS A 579 2.23 2.42 -0.95
N GLU A 580 2.33 1.10 -1.15
CA GLU A 580 3.48 0.50 -1.82
C GLU A 580 3.53 0.88 -3.29
N ASP A 581 2.38 0.84 -3.97
CA ASP A 581 2.29 1.25 -5.37
C ASP A 581 2.29 2.79 -5.51
N GLN A 582 1.78 3.50 -4.50
CA GLN A 582 1.71 4.96 -4.51
C GLN A 582 3.07 5.64 -4.27
N GLY A 583 3.85 5.19 -3.26
CA GLY A 583 5.04 5.93 -2.80
C GLY A 583 6.28 5.10 -2.43
N GLN A 584 6.14 3.88 -1.88
CA GLN A 584 7.30 3.15 -1.32
C GLN A 584 7.98 2.18 -2.31
N ASN A 585 7.26 1.68 -3.30
CA ASN A 585 7.75 0.75 -4.33
C ASN A 585 8.35 -0.57 -3.82
N THR A 586 7.87 -1.12 -2.69
CA THR A 586 8.28 -2.45 -2.18
C THR A 586 7.19 -3.52 -2.29
N CYS A 587 6.21 -3.30 -3.17
CA CYS A 587 5.19 -4.31 -3.48
C CYS A 587 5.81 -5.48 -4.25
N ILE A 588 5.71 -6.70 -3.71
CA ILE A 588 6.20 -7.91 -4.37
C ILE A 588 5.07 -8.74 -4.99
N PHE A 589 3.84 -8.55 -4.52
CA PHE A 589 2.65 -9.23 -5.03
C PHE A 589 1.73 -8.27 -5.79
N SER A 590 0.90 -8.77 -6.71
CA SER A 590 -0.13 -7.96 -7.35
C SER A 590 -1.04 -7.31 -6.30
N ILE A 591 -1.48 -6.08 -6.55
CA ILE A 591 -2.23 -5.30 -5.57
C ILE A 591 -3.50 -6.03 -5.12
N GLU A 592 -4.20 -6.66 -6.04
CA GLU A 592 -5.37 -7.46 -5.72
C GLU A 592 -5.04 -8.67 -4.86
N PHE A 593 -4.01 -9.45 -5.20
CA PHE A 593 -3.62 -10.62 -4.41
C PHE A 593 -3.15 -10.23 -3.00
N ALA A 594 -2.38 -9.15 -2.90
CA ALA A 594 -1.92 -8.62 -1.64
C ALA A 594 -3.08 -8.10 -0.77
N LEU A 595 -4.04 -7.36 -1.34
CA LEU A 595 -5.26 -6.93 -0.61
C LEU A 595 -6.12 -8.12 -0.19
N ARG A 596 -6.23 -9.16 -1.01
CA ARG A 596 -6.89 -10.42 -0.64
C ARG A 596 -6.20 -11.04 0.59
N MET A 597 -4.87 -11.16 0.59
CA MET A 597 -4.13 -11.67 1.75
C MET A 597 -4.31 -10.80 3.00
N MET A 598 -4.38 -9.47 2.86
CA MET A 598 -4.69 -8.58 3.98
C MET A 598 -6.09 -8.83 4.55
N ALA A 599 -7.06 -9.07 3.67
CA ALA A 599 -8.41 -9.44 4.09
C ALA A 599 -8.45 -10.87 4.69
N ASP A 600 -7.61 -11.81 4.23
CA ASP A 600 -7.45 -13.14 4.84
C ASP A 600 -6.92 -13.04 6.29
N ILE A 601 -5.93 -12.16 6.52
CA ILE A 601 -5.40 -11.86 7.86
C ILE A 601 -6.50 -11.32 8.76
N GLN A 602 -7.26 -10.32 8.28
CA GLN A 602 -8.30 -9.71 9.09
C GLN A 602 -9.43 -10.70 9.40
N GLU A 603 -9.81 -11.56 8.45
CA GLU A 603 -10.79 -12.62 8.68
C GLU A 603 -10.31 -13.60 9.76
N TYR A 604 -9.04 -14.00 9.70
CA TYR A 604 -8.41 -14.83 10.72
C TYR A 604 -8.41 -14.14 12.09
N PHE A 605 -8.11 -12.84 12.16
CA PHE A 605 -8.14 -12.07 13.40
C PHE A 605 -9.54 -12.06 14.03
N VAL A 606 -10.59 -11.88 13.23
CA VAL A 606 -11.98 -11.92 13.71
C VAL A 606 -12.33 -13.30 14.26
N HIS A 607 -12.03 -14.36 13.49
CA HIS A 607 -12.33 -15.74 13.87
C HIS A 607 -11.60 -16.16 15.17
N HIS A 608 -10.33 -15.77 15.31
CA HIS A 608 -9.48 -16.10 16.46
C HIS A 608 -9.44 -15.01 17.55
N ARG A 609 -10.31 -14.00 17.46
CA ARG A 609 -10.44 -12.89 18.43
C ARG A 609 -9.12 -12.16 18.75
N VAL A 610 -8.27 -11.98 17.75
CA VAL A 610 -7.02 -11.20 17.84
C VAL A 610 -7.36 -9.71 17.93
N ARG A 611 -7.64 -9.23 19.14
CA ARG A 611 -8.17 -7.87 19.41
C ARG A 611 -7.13 -6.83 19.82
N ASN A 612 -5.92 -7.30 20.10
CA ASN A 612 -4.82 -6.53 20.69
C ASN A 612 -3.67 -6.28 19.70
N PHE A 613 -3.80 -6.81 18.47
CA PHE A 613 -2.84 -6.66 17.39
C PHE A 613 -3.48 -5.88 16.24
N TYR A 614 -2.77 -4.86 15.73
CA TYR A 614 -3.21 -4.11 14.55
C TYR A 614 -2.76 -4.85 13.29
N SER A 615 -3.74 -5.26 12.46
CA SER A 615 -3.52 -6.05 11.24
C SER A 615 -2.95 -5.21 10.10
N VAL A 616 -3.15 -3.88 10.14
CA VAL A 616 -2.61 -2.93 9.19
C VAL A 616 -2.33 -1.60 9.88
N SER A 617 -1.21 -0.99 9.51
CA SER A 617 -0.82 0.38 9.87
C SER A 617 -0.81 1.23 8.60
N ILE A 618 -1.97 1.80 8.29
CA ILE A 618 -2.24 2.61 7.10
C ILE A 618 -1.33 3.84 7.13
N SER A 619 -0.42 3.96 6.16
CA SER A 619 0.78 4.78 6.30
C SER A 619 0.92 5.84 5.21
N GLY A 620 1.02 7.09 5.64
CA GLY A 620 1.39 8.25 4.84
C GLY A 620 2.87 8.60 4.91
N TYR A 621 3.61 8.09 5.89
CA TYR A 621 5.02 8.43 6.06
C TYR A 621 5.82 8.31 4.75
N HIS A 622 5.74 7.16 4.10
CA HIS A 622 6.47 6.85 2.87
C HIS A 622 5.99 7.68 1.67
N ILE A 623 4.71 8.02 1.64
CA ILE A 623 4.12 8.91 0.61
C ILE A 623 4.73 10.31 0.73
N ALA A 624 4.89 10.81 1.96
CA ALA A 624 5.53 12.11 2.23
C ALA A 624 7.03 12.10 1.94
N GLU A 625 7.74 11.07 2.39
CA GLU A 625 9.18 10.93 2.14
C GLU A 625 9.51 10.81 0.64
N ALA A 626 8.59 10.29 -0.18
CA ALA A 626 8.73 10.22 -1.62
C ALA A 626 8.56 11.58 -2.34
N GLY A 627 7.86 12.55 -1.73
CA GLY A 627 7.43 13.72 -2.50
C GLY A 627 6.34 14.56 -1.89
N ALA A 628 5.37 13.90 -1.27
CA ALA A 628 4.07 14.50 -1.04
C ALA A 628 4.11 15.60 0.02
N ASN A 629 3.36 16.67 -0.23
CA ASN A 629 3.07 17.68 0.79
C ASN A 629 2.13 17.11 1.89
N PRO A 630 1.93 17.82 3.02
CA PRO A 630 1.14 17.31 4.13
C PRO A 630 -0.32 17.00 3.78
N ILE A 631 -0.93 17.78 2.88
CA ILE A 631 -2.33 17.61 2.46
C ILE A 631 -2.47 16.32 1.64
N SER A 632 -1.62 16.14 0.62
CA SER A 632 -1.60 14.93 -0.21
C SER A 632 -1.27 13.69 0.62
N GLN A 633 -0.32 13.78 1.56
CA GLN A 633 -0.04 12.70 2.51
C GLN A 633 -1.31 12.32 3.28
N LEU A 634 -1.95 13.28 3.95
CA LEU A 634 -3.10 13.01 4.81
C LEU A 634 -4.27 12.46 4.01
N ALA A 635 -4.58 13.07 2.87
CA ALA A 635 -5.67 12.63 2.00
C ALA A 635 -5.46 11.22 1.46
N PHE A 636 -4.28 10.91 0.90
CA PHE A 636 -4.02 9.57 0.36
C PHE A 636 -4.06 8.51 1.46
N THR A 637 -3.54 8.83 2.65
CA THR A 637 -3.54 7.89 3.78
C THR A 637 -4.95 7.58 4.27
N LEU A 638 -5.78 8.61 4.50
CA LEU A 638 -7.17 8.37 4.91
C LEU A 638 -7.98 7.69 3.81
N ALA A 639 -7.75 8.04 2.54
CA ALA A 639 -8.39 7.38 1.42
C ALA A 639 -8.03 5.88 1.34
N ASN A 640 -6.76 5.54 1.55
CA ASN A 640 -6.31 4.14 1.67
C ASN A 640 -7.01 3.45 2.85
N GLY A 641 -7.13 4.12 4.00
CA GLY A 641 -7.84 3.58 5.16
C GLY A 641 -9.31 3.28 4.88
N PHE A 642 -10.04 4.20 4.24
CA PHE A 642 -11.42 3.95 3.83
C PHE A 642 -11.54 2.86 2.75
N THR A 643 -10.50 2.67 1.92
CA THR A 643 -10.46 1.57 0.94
C THR A 643 -10.38 0.21 1.64
N TYR A 644 -9.57 0.08 2.70
CA TYR A 644 -9.56 -1.12 3.54
C TYR A 644 -10.90 -1.36 4.23
N VAL A 645 -11.56 -0.29 4.71
CA VAL A 645 -12.91 -0.40 5.29
C VAL A 645 -13.90 -0.98 4.27
N GLU A 646 -13.97 -0.42 3.06
CA GLU A 646 -14.86 -0.93 2.00
C GLU A 646 -14.50 -2.36 1.59
N ALA A 647 -13.21 -2.71 1.50
CA ALA A 647 -12.77 -4.05 1.15
C ALA A 647 -13.18 -5.10 2.19
N TYR A 648 -13.05 -4.80 3.48
CA TYR A 648 -13.46 -5.72 4.54
C TYR A 648 -14.97 -5.84 4.67
N LEU A 649 -15.72 -4.74 4.44
CA LEU A 649 -17.19 -4.77 4.36
C LEU A 649 -17.67 -5.61 3.17
N ALA A 650 -17.03 -5.47 2.00
CA ALA A 650 -17.35 -6.26 0.81
C ALA A 650 -17.12 -7.77 1.02
N ARG A 651 -16.21 -8.12 1.94
CA ARG A 651 -15.95 -9.50 2.38
C ARG A 651 -16.91 -9.99 3.48
N GLY A 652 -17.88 -9.17 3.90
CA GLY A 652 -18.92 -9.53 4.85
C GLY A 652 -18.56 -9.36 6.32
N MET A 653 -17.42 -8.73 6.65
CA MET A 653 -17.06 -8.42 8.03
C MET A 653 -17.89 -7.25 8.55
N GLN A 654 -18.23 -7.24 9.85
CA GLN A 654 -18.88 -6.09 10.45
C GLN A 654 -17.86 -4.99 10.77
N ILE A 655 -18.25 -3.72 10.63
CA ILE A 655 -17.35 -2.57 10.84
C ILE A 655 -16.64 -2.61 12.21
N ASP A 656 -17.39 -3.00 13.25
CA ASP A 656 -16.90 -3.04 14.63
C ASP A 656 -15.98 -4.23 14.94
N ASP A 657 -15.90 -5.21 14.05
CA ASP A 657 -15.02 -6.37 14.21
C ASP A 657 -13.57 -6.07 13.80
N PHE A 658 -13.34 -5.06 12.95
CA PHE A 658 -12.02 -4.76 12.41
C PHE A 658 -11.57 -3.30 12.55
N ALA A 659 -12.47 -2.31 12.61
CA ALA A 659 -12.07 -0.90 12.59
C ALA A 659 -11.13 -0.54 13.76
N ALA A 660 -11.34 -1.16 14.93
CA ALA A 660 -10.49 -0.98 16.10
C ALA A 660 -9.08 -1.61 15.98
N ASN A 661 -8.85 -2.44 14.96
CA ASN A 661 -7.58 -3.08 14.61
C ASN A 661 -6.85 -2.34 13.49
N LEU A 662 -7.40 -1.23 13.00
CA LEU A 662 -6.71 -0.32 12.08
C LEU A 662 -5.87 0.67 12.88
N SER A 663 -4.59 0.79 12.51
CA SER A 663 -3.68 1.83 12.99
C SER A 663 -3.28 2.73 11.83
N PHE A 664 -2.84 3.94 12.13
CA PHE A 664 -2.35 4.90 11.14
C PHE A 664 -0.90 5.31 11.41
N PHE A 665 -0.21 5.79 10.38
CA PHE A 665 1.17 6.21 10.49
C PHE A 665 1.51 7.40 9.58
N PHE A 666 1.82 8.55 10.18
CA PHE A 666 2.13 9.80 9.47
C PHE A 666 3.59 10.25 9.65
N SER A 667 4.09 11.03 8.70
CA SER A 667 5.32 11.84 8.80
C SER A 667 4.98 13.22 9.33
N ASN A 668 5.85 13.79 10.16
CA ASN A 668 5.83 15.21 10.52
C ASN A 668 7.05 15.93 9.95
N GLY A 669 6.83 16.90 9.07
CA GLY A 669 7.85 17.80 8.52
C GLY A 669 7.78 19.21 9.09
N MET A 670 8.27 20.18 8.31
CA MET A 670 8.40 21.58 8.74
C MET A 670 7.25 22.49 8.30
N ASP A 671 6.40 22.02 7.39
CA ASP A 671 5.25 22.75 6.86
C ASP A 671 4.18 22.99 7.95
N PRO A 672 3.43 24.12 7.90
CA PRO A 672 2.45 24.49 8.92
C PRO A 672 1.38 23.42 9.19
N GLU A 673 0.92 22.73 8.14
CA GLU A 673 -0.18 21.77 8.17
C GLU A 673 0.14 20.56 9.06
N TYR A 674 1.42 20.23 9.27
CA TYR A 674 1.83 19.16 10.20
C TYR A 674 1.45 19.44 11.65
N SER A 675 1.21 20.71 12.01
CA SER A 675 0.72 21.06 13.35
C SER A 675 -0.72 20.61 13.62
N VAL A 676 -1.48 20.29 12.57
CA VAL A 676 -2.91 19.89 12.66
C VAL A 676 -3.22 18.54 11.99
N ILE A 677 -2.22 17.84 11.46
CA ILE A 677 -2.43 16.62 10.68
C ILE A 677 -3.17 15.52 11.46
N GLY A 678 -2.85 15.34 12.75
CA GLY A 678 -3.41 14.28 13.59
C GLY A 678 -4.84 14.60 14.04
N ARG A 679 -5.11 15.83 14.45
CA ARG A 679 -6.47 16.29 14.80
C ARG A 679 -7.44 16.25 13.63
N VAL A 680 -7.01 16.66 12.43
CA VAL A 680 -7.84 16.55 11.21
C VAL A 680 -8.12 15.07 10.90
N ALA A 681 -7.10 14.21 10.94
CA ALA A 681 -7.29 12.77 10.74
C ALA A 681 -8.33 12.17 11.68
N ARG A 682 -8.27 12.51 12.98
CA ARG A 682 -9.21 12.03 13.99
C ARG A 682 -10.64 12.52 13.72
N ARG A 683 -10.83 13.80 13.38
CA ARG A 683 -12.16 14.39 13.16
C ARG A 683 -12.85 13.82 11.93
N ILE A 684 -12.15 13.71 10.80
CA ILE A 684 -12.66 13.08 9.57
C ILE A 684 -13.06 11.63 9.86
N TRP A 685 -12.16 10.85 10.46
CA TRP A 685 -12.40 9.43 10.73
C TRP A 685 -13.57 9.22 11.69
N ALA A 686 -13.60 9.91 12.82
CA ALA A 686 -14.65 9.75 13.82
C ALA A 686 -16.03 10.07 13.23
N THR A 687 -16.12 11.18 12.47
CA THR A 687 -17.37 11.62 11.83
C THR A 687 -17.83 10.61 10.78
N ALA A 688 -16.95 10.17 9.89
CA ALA A 688 -17.28 9.19 8.87
C ALA A 688 -17.70 7.84 9.50
N LEU A 689 -16.94 7.32 10.47
CA LEU A 689 -17.23 6.03 11.10
C LEU A 689 -18.56 6.06 11.85
N ARG A 690 -18.91 7.17 12.50
CA ARG A 690 -20.19 7.32 13.19
C ARG A 690 -21.35 7.49 12.22
N ASP A 691 -21.27 8.46 11.31
CA ASP A 691 -22.44 8.95 10.58
C ASP A 691 -22.67 8.22 9.25
N LYS A 692 -21.60 7.78 8.58
CA LYS A 692 -21.69 7.01 7.33
C LYS A 692 -21.71 5.50 7.61
N TYR A 693 -20.82 5.02 8.47
CA TYR A 693 -20.66 3.57 8.70
C TYR A 693 -21.40 3.03 9.93
N GLY A 694 -21.98 3.88 10.78
CA GLY A 694 -22.76 3.46 11.95
C GLY A 694 -21.94 2.72 13.02
N ALA A 695 -20.63 2.95 13.06
CA ALA A 695 -19.71 2.22 13.92
C ALA A 695 -19.75 2.72 15.38
N ASN A 696 -19.35 1.85 16.31
CA ASN A 696 -19.34 2.18 17.74
C ASN A 696 -18.20 3.16 18.12
N GLU A 697 -18.23 3.63 19.38
CA GLU A 697 -17.23 4.57 19.92
C GLU A 697 -15.78 4.07 19.78
N ARG A 698 -15.51 2.77 19.91
CA ARG A 698 -14.14 2.24 19.80
C ARG A 698 -13.63 2.34 18.37
N SER A 699 -14.48 2.08 17.39
CA SER A 699 -14.18 2.15 15.95
C SER A 699 -13.93 3.58 15.46
N GLN A 700 -14.55 4.57 16.11
CA GLN A 700 -14.39 5.99 15.80
C GLN A 700 -13.03 6.56 16.24
N LYS A 701 -12.27 5.86 17.08
CA LYS A 701 -11.01 6.34 17.67
C LYS A 701 -9.82 6.00 16.77
N LEU A 702 -9.47 6.92 15.86
CA LEU A 702 -8.28 6.80 15.03
C LEU A 702 -7.01 6.90 15.87
N LYS A 703 -6.27 5.78 15.95
CA LYS A 703 -4.94 5.72 16.59
C LYS A 703 -3.87 5.87 15.55
N TYR A 704 -2.84 6.66 15.85
CA TYR A 704 -1.73 6.82 14.94
C TYR A 704 -0.36 6.91 15.60
N HIS A 705 0.64 6.51 14.82
CA HIS A 705 2.05 6.78 15.03
C HIS A 705 2.47 8.02 14.22
N ILE A 706 3.35 8.84 14.78
CA ILE A 706 4.10 9.85 14.02
C ILE A 706 5.58 9.49 14.02
N GLN A 707 6.23 9.67 12.88
CA GLN A 707 7.68 9.71 12.76
C GLN A 707 8.08 11.09 12.21
N THR A 708 9.16 11.66 12.76
CA THR A 708 9.77 12.89 12.21
C THR A 708 10.25 12.66 10.77
N SER A 709 10.20 13.66 9.90
CA SER A 709 10.52 13.48 8.48
C SER A 709 12.01 13.24 8.25
N GLY A 710 12.34 12.15 7.56
CA GLY A 710 13.73 11.85 7.15
C GLY A 710 14.22 12.80 6.06
N ARG A 711 13.35 13.17 5.11
CA ARG A 711 13.60 14.10 4.01
C ARG A 711 13.95 15.51 4.47
N SER A 712 13.47 15.91 5.63
CA SER A 712 13.83 17.19 6.26
C SER A 712 15.24 17.21 6.85
N LEU A 713 15.91 16.05 6.96
CA LEU A 713 17.25 15.91 7.52
C LEU A 713 18.27 15.88 6.39
N HIS A 714 19.42 16.52 6.62
CA HIS A 714 20.40 16.75 5.56
C HIS A 714 21.77 16.22 5.94
N ALA A 715 22.53 15.81 4.92
CA ALA A 715 23.90 15.35 5.08
C ALA A 715 24.84 16.51 5.47
N GLN A 716 24.60 17.69 4.89
CA GLN A 716 25.28 18.91 5.27
C GLN A 716 24.84 19.36 6.66
N GLU A 717 25.79 19.79 7.49
CA GLU A 717 25.53 20.35 8.82
C GLU A 717 24.58 19.48 9.67
N MET A 718 24.92 18.20 9.79
CA MET A 718 24.03 17.19 10.36
C MET A 718 23.60 17.50 11.81
N ASP A 719 24.37 18.28 12.57
CA ASP A 719 23.96 18.72 13.91
C ASP A 719 22.68 19.58 13.91
N PHE A 720 22.38 20.27 12.80
CA PHE A 720 21.13 21.04 12.67
C PHE A 720 19.90 20.13 12.58
N ASN A 721 20.08 18.84 12.28
CA ASN A 721 18.97 17.89 12.19
C ASN A 721 18.28 17.68 13.54
N ASP A 722 19.01 17.70 14.66
CA ASP A 722 18.40 17.60 16.00
C ASP A 722 17.41 18.75 16.27
N ILE A 723 17.67 19.95 15.72
CA ILE A 723 16.79 21.11 15.86
C ILE A 723 15.47 20.86 15.12
N ARG A 724 15.55 20.39 13.87
CA ARG A 724 14.38 20.06 13.05
C ARG A 724 13.54 18.96 13.69
N THR A 725 14.19 17.87 14.10
CA THR A 725 13.55 16.74 14.79
C THR A 725 12.88 17.18 16.09
N THR A 726 13.48 18.11 16.85
CA THR A 726 12.88 18.65 18.08
C THR A 726 11.57 19.39 17.81
N LEU A 727 11.52 20.24 16.79
CA LEU A 727 10.32 20.99 16.42
C LEU A 727 9.19 20.07 15.94
N GLN A 728 9.54 19.07 15.12
CA GLN A 728 8.60 18.06 14.61
C GLN A 728 8.02 17.18 15.73
N ALA A 729 8.87 16.77 16.67
CA ALA A 729 8.47 16.02 17.85
C ALA A 729 7.55 16.84 18.77
N LEU A 730 7.83 18.14 18.93
CA LEU A 730 7.03 19.03 19.78
C LEU A 730 5.59 19.11 19.31
N ILE A 731 5.36 19.38 18.02
CA ILE A 731 4.01 19.46 17.45
C ILE A 731 3.29 18.10 17.49
N ALA A 732 4.02 16.99 17.34
CA ALA A 732 3.45 15.65 17.48
C ALA A 732 2.94 15.37 18.91
N VAL A 733 3.67 15.82 19.93
CA VAL A 733 3.26 15.67 21.34
C VAL A 733 2.12 16.62 21.69
N TYR A 734 2.13 17.84 21.16
CA TYR A 734 1.05 18.82 21.34
C TYR A 734 -0.26 18.37 20.72
N ASP A 735 -0.22 17.75 19.53
CA ASP A 735 -1.40 17.18 18.86
C ASP A 735 -1.76 15.76 19.36
N ASN A 736 -1.24 15.38 20.53
CA ASN A 736 -1.64 14.21 21.29
C ASN A 736 -1.49 12.87 20.53
N CYS A 737 -0.34 12.69 19.84
CA CYS A 737 -0.04 11.43 19.15
C CYS A 737 0.00 10.20 20.09
N ASN A 738 -0.29 9.01 19.56
CA ASN A 738 -0.33 7.79 20.39
C ASN A 738 1.01 7.05 20.45
N SER A 739 1.91 7.32 19.51
CA SER A 739 3.25 6.77 19.47
C SER A 739 4.14 7.70 18.66
N LEU A 740 5.40 7.91 19.07
CA LEU A 740 6.34 8.82 18.40
C LEU A 740 7.70 8.16 18.16
N HIS A 741 8.20 8.32 16.93
CA HIS A 741 9.59 8.06 16.56
C HIS A 741 10.29 9.38 16.24
N THR A 742 11.50 9.52 16.75
CA THR A 742 12.39 10.65 16.47
C THR A 742 13.61 10.12 15.75
N ASN A 743 13.84 10.63 14.54
CA ASN A 743 15.00 10.28 13.73
C ASN A 743 16.27 10.81 14.40
N ALA A 744 17.39 10.20 14.04
CA ALA A 744 18.67 10.58 14.58
C ALA A 744 19.35 11.64 13.69
N HIS A 745 20.26 12.43 14.24
CA HIS A 745 20.90 13.52 13.48
C HIS A 745 21.69 13.04 12.25
N ASP A 746 22.17 11.80 12.26
CA ASP A 746 22.97 11.13 11.21
C ASP A 746 22.11 10.35 10.18
N GLU A 747 20.78 10.53 10.20
CA GLU A 747 19.80 9.84 9.34
C GLU A 747 20.19 9.85 7.85
N ALA A 748 20.72 10.98 7.36
CA ALA A 748 21.09 11.15 5.96
C ALA A 748 22.29 10.29 5.51
N TYR A 749 23.05 9.71 6.44
CA TYR A 749 24.26 8.92 6.16
C TYR A 749 24.11 7.44 6.47
N THR A 750 23.59 7.08 7.65
CA THR A 750 23.69 5.72 8.19
C THR A 750 22.57 5.42 9.16
N THR A 751 22.32 4.12 9.40
CA THR A 751 21.52 3.67 10.54
C THR A 751 22.12 4.22 11.85
N PRO A 752 21.29 4.67 12.82
CA PRO A 752 21.78 5.39 13.99
C PRO A 752 22.80 4.60 14.83
N THR A 753 23.90 5.26 15.19
CA THR A 753 24.87 4.72 16.16
C THR A 753 24.28 4.64 17.58
N ALA A 754 25.03 4.07 18.54
CA ALA A 754 24.61 4.08 19.95
C ALA A 754 24.52 5.50 20.54
N GLN A 755 25.40 6.41 20.11
CA GLN A 755 25.37 7.81 20.54
C GLN A 755 24.22 8.57 19.88
N SER A 756 24.05 8.39 18.56
CA SER A 756 23.04 9.12 17.79
C SER A 756 21.61 8.80 18.25
N VAL A 757 21.31 7.51 18.48
CA VAL A 757 19.98 7.11 18.97
C VAL A 757 19.69 7.68 20.36
N ARG A 758 20.71 7.90 21.21
CA ARG A 758 20.51 8.52 22.53
C ARG A 758 20.12 10.00 22.39
N ARG A 759 20.70 10.73 21.43
CA ARG A 759 20.29 12.12 21.12
C ARG A 759 18.83 12.16 20.69
N ALA A 760 18.45 11.28 19.75
CA ALA A 760 17.08 11.16 19.29
C ALA A 760 16.09 10.84 20.42
N MET A 761 16.40 9.86 21.27
CA MET A 761 15.57 9.53 22.44
C MET A 761 15.48 10.69 23.44
N ALA A 762 16.58 11.42 23.66
CA ALA A 762 16.61 12.54 24.58
C ALA A 762 15.64 13.66 24.17
N ILE A 763 15.40 13.88 22.87
CA ILE A 763 14.39 14.84 22.39
C ILE A 763 13.02 14.54 23.00
N GLN A 764 12.54 13.29 22.91
CA GLN A 764 11.25 12.90 23.49
C GLN A 764 11.26 13.01 25.02
N MET A 765 12.36 12.62 25.67
CA MET A 765 12.49 12.69 27.13
C MET A 765 12.45 14.14 27.63
N ILE A 766 13.15 15.06 26.98
CA ILE A 766 13.18 16.49 27.33
C ILE A 766 11.78 17.08 27.14
N ILE A 767 11.11 16.80 26.01
CA ILE A 767 9.75 17.30 25.77
C ILE A 767 8.77 16.75 26.83
N ASN A 768 8.81 15.46 27.14
CA ASN A 768 7.83 14.86 28.05
C ASN A 768 8.13 15.14 29.53
N LYS A 769 9.38 15.38 29.92
CA LYS A 769 9.78 15.49 31.34
C LYS A 769 10.24 16.88 31.77
N GLU A 770 10.80 17.69 30.86
CA GLU A 770 11.40 18.99 31.19
C GLU A 770 10.59 20.17 30.62
N TRP A 771 10.06 20.02 29.40
CA TRP A 771 9.32 21.09 28.73
C TRP A 771 7.98 21.40 29.44
N GLY A 772 7.94 22.53 30.16
CA GLY A 772 6.85 22.82 31.10
C GLY A 772 5.45 22.85 30.50
N LEU A 773 5.28 23.29 29.24
CA LEU A 773 3.96 23.33 28.60
C LEU A 773 3.43 21.93 28.24
N ALA A 774 4.29 20.91 28.13
CA ALA A 774 3.83 19.52 27.93
C ALA A 774 3.06 18.95 29.13
N GLY A 775 3.10 19.63 30.29
CA GLY A 775 2.21 19.33 31.42
C GLY A 775 0.73 19.63 31.14
N ASN A 776 0.43 20.39 30.08
CA ASN A 776 -0.89 20.53 29.49
C ASN A 776 -0.99 19.61 28.25
N GLU A 777 -2.10 18.88 28.15
CA GLU A 777 -2.33 17.84 27.16
C GLU A 777 -3.21 18.30 25.98
N ASN A 778 -3.67 19.56 26.00
CA ASN A 778 -4.45 20.16 24.92
C ASN A 778 -4.00 21.59 24.53
N PRO A 779 -2.68 21.88 24.42
CA PRO A 779 -2.17 23.24 24.30
C PRO A 779 -2.55 23.92 22.97
N GLY A 780 -2.94 23.15 21.96
CA GLY A 780 -3.39 23.67 20.67
C GLY A 780 -4.88 24.04 20.60
N GLN A 781 -5.71 23.68 21.59
CA GLN A 781 -7.14 24.02 21.58
C GLN A 781 -7.36 25.49 21.97
N GLY A 782 -8.19 26.22 21.23
CA GLY A 782 -8.43 27.65 21.45
C GLY A 782 -7.43 28.58 20.75
N ALA A 783 -6.40 28.04 20.08
CA ALA A 783 -5.47 28.85 19.29
C ALA A 783 -6.06 29.11 17.90
N PHE A 784 -6.32 30.37 17.57
CA PHE A 784 -7.00 30.76 16.33
C PHE A 784 -6.38 30.16 15.07
N ILE A 785 -5.04 30.19 14.95
CA ILE A 785 -4.34 29.62 13.79
C ILE A 785 -4.46 28.10 13.71
N ILE A 786 -4.57 27.40 14.85
CA ILE A 786 -4.73 25.95 14.88
C ILE A 786 -6.15 25.58 14.45
N GLU A 787 -7.16 26.31 14.91
CA GLU A 787 -8.55 26.11 14.48
C GLU A 787 -8.70 26.37 12.97
N GLU A 788 -8.19 27.52 12.49
CA GLU A 788 -8.23 27.88 11.06
C GLU A 788 -7.48 26.87 10.18
N LEU A 789 -6.26 26.46 10.56
CA LEU A 789 -5.52 25.43 9.83
C LEU A 789 -6.22 24.08 9.87
N THR A 790 -6.88 23.72 10.98
CA THR A 790 -7.63 22.45 11.07
C THR A 790 -8.74 22.43 10.03
N ASP A 791 -9.52 23.51 9.91
CA ASP A 791 -10.61 23.60 8.94
C ASP A 791 -10.10 23.67 7.49
N LEU A 792 -9.04 24.45 7.22
CA LEU A 792 -8.43 24.56 5.89
C LEU A 792 -7.88 23.22 5.39
N VAL A 793 -7.14 22.51 6.24
CA VAL A 793 -6.55 21.21 5.90
C VAL A 793 -7.64 20.15 5.75
N GLU A 794 -8.66 20.15 6.61
CA GLU A 794 -9.78 19.22 6.49
C GLU A 794 -10.51 19.38 5.15
N GLU A 795 -10.92 20.59 4.78
CA GLU A 795 -11.61 20.82 3.51
C GLU A 795 -10.71 20.47 2.30
N ALA A 796 -9.41 20.78 2.36
CA ALA A 796 -8.48 20.40 1.31
C ALA A 796 -8.37 18.87 1.12
N VAL A 797 -8.42 18.11 2.22
CA VAL A 797 -8.50 16.64 2.18
C VAL A 797 -9.81 16.15 1.57
N LEU A 798 -10.94 16.76 1.93
CA LEU A 798 -12.25 16.38 1.38
C LEU A 798 -12.34 16.62 -0.13
N GLN A 799 -11.74 17.70 -0.64
CA GLN A 799 -11.65 17.94 -2.09
C GLN A 799 -10.75 16.92 -2.79
N GLU A 800 -9.70 16.45 -2.12
CA GLU A 800 -8.86 15.39 -2.66
C GLU A 800 -9.61 14.04 -2.72
N PHE A 801 -10.45 13.75 -1.72
CA PHE A 801 -11.35 12.59 -1.75
C PHE A 801 -12.28 12.60 -2.96
N GLU A 802 -12.83 13.75 -3.33
CA GLU A 802 -13.67 13.91 -4.53
C GLU A 802 -12.87 13.66 -5.81
N ARG A 803 -11.67 14.23 -5.94
CA ARG A 803 -10.78 13.99 -7.09
C ARG A 803 -10.42 12.52 -7.26
N ILE A 804 -10.16 11.79 -6.16
CA ILE A 804 -9.90 10.35 -6.19
C ILE A 804 -11.19 9.59 -6.54
N SER A 805 -12.34 9.99 -5.98
CA SER A 805 -13.63 9.36 -6.25
C SER A 805 -14.05 9.46 -7.73
N GLU A 806 -13.79 10.58 -8.40
CA GLU A 806 -14.05 10.78 -9.83
C GLU A 806 -13.22 9.85 -10.74
N ARG A 807 -12.16 9.26 -10.19
CA ARG A 807 -11.27 8.30 -10.87
C ARG A 807 -11.57 6.84 -10.52
N GLY A 808 -12.72 6.56 -9.90
CA GLY A 808 -13.09 5.20 -9.48
C GLY A 808 -12.51 4.79 -8.12
N GLY A 809 -12.34 5.76 -7.21
CA GLY A 809 -11.76 5.52 -5.89
C GLY A 809 -10.24 5.31 -5.94
N VAL A 810 -9.67 4.81 -4.84
CA VAL A 810 -8.20 4.65 -4.72
C VAL A 810 -7.65 3.71 -5.78
N LEU A 811 -8.30 2.55 -6.00
CA LEU A 811 -7.84 1.54 -6.96
C LEU A 811 -7.91 2.04 -8.40
N GLY A 812 -9.00 2.73 -8.78
CA GLY A 812 -9.10 3.34 -10.12
C GLY A 812 -8.10 4.47 -10.33
N ALA A 813 -7.86 5.30 -9.30
CA ALA A 813 -6.83 6.33 -9.34
C ALA A 813 -5.42 5.73 -9.51
N MET A 814 -5.10 4.63 -8.82
CA MET A 814 -3.84 3.89 -8.96
C MET A 814 -3.66 3.29 -10.35
N GLU A 815 -4.73 2.81 -10.98
CA GLU A 815 -4.68 2.28 -12.36
C GLU A 815 -4.20 3.35 -13.36
N THR A 816 -4.59 4.61 -13.14
CA THR A 816 -4.14 5.76 -13.95
C THR A 816 -2.83 6.38 -13.46
N GLY A 817 -2.26 5.90 -12.36
CA GLY A 817 -1.05 6.45 -11.74
C GLY A 817 -1.25 7.83 -11.10
N TYR A 818 -2.48 8.21 -10.72
CA TYR A 818 -2.78 9.57 -10.23
C TYR A 818 -1.98 9.95 -8.99
N GLN A 819 -2.02 9.12 -7.94
CA GLN A 819 -1.30 9.40 -6.69
C GLN A 819 0.20 9.48 -6.95
N ARG A 820 0.77 8.51 -7.67
CA ARG A 820 2.20 8.48 -8.00
C ARG A 820 2.62 9.70 -8.80
N GLY A 821 1.86 10.07 -9.84
CA GLY A 821 2.13 11.25 -10.65
C GLY A 821 2.10 12.53 -9.83
N LYS A 822 1.07 12.70 -8.98
CA LYS A 822 0.95 13.88 -8.10
C LYS A 822 2.09 13.96 -7.09
N ILE A 823 2.50 12.84 -6.49
CA ILE A 823 3.65 12.77 -5.57
C ILE A 823 4.93 13.21 -6.29
N GLN A 824 5.14 12.74 -7.52
CA GLN A 824 6.31 13.12 -8.33
C GLN A 824 6.30 14.61 -8.69
N ASP A 825 5.15 15.17 -9.06
CA ASP A 825 4.99 16.60 -9.36
C ASP A 825 5.31 17.47 -8.14
N GLU A 826 4.77 17.10 -6.97
CA GLU A 826 5.05 17.78 -5.69
C GLU A 826 6.52 17.64 -5.28
N SER A 827 7.10 16.46 -5.49
CA SER A 827 8.53 16.22 -5.23
C SER A 827 9.42 17.10 -6.10
N LEU A 828 9.15 17.16 -7.40
CA LEU A 828 9.89 18.00 -8.35
C LEU A 828 9.75 19.48 -8.03
N HIS A 829 8.56 19.92 -7.61
CA HIS A 829 8.34 21.29 -7.15
C HIS A 829 9.22 21.62 -5.94
N TYR A 830 9.19 20.78 -4.90
CA TYR A 830 10.03 20.95 -3.71
C TYR A 830 11.54 20.97 -4.08
N GLU A 831 12.00 20.00 -4.86
CA GLU A 831 13.43 19.95 -5.24
C GLU A 831 13.82 21.17 -6.07
N SER A 832 12.96 21.65 -6.96
CA SER A 832 13.24 22.87 -7.74
C SER A 832 13.45 24.08 -6.84
N LEU A 833 12.54 24.32 -5.89
CA LEU A 833 12.63 25.44 -4.94
C LEU A 833 13.83 25.30 -3.98
N LYS A 834 14.18 24.08 -3.60
CA LYS A 834 15.35 23.80 -2.77
C LYS A 834 16.65 24.10 -3.53
N HIS A 835 16.75 23.72 -4.79
CA HIS A 835 17.96 23.90 -5.59
C HIS A 835 18.14 25.36 -6.04
N ASP A 836 17.07 26.08 -6.38
CA ASP A 836 17.14 27.49 -6.77
C ASP A 836 17.26 28.46 -5.58
N GLY A 837 16.96 27.99 -4.36
CA GLY A 837 17.06 28.75 -3.12
C GLY A 837 15.79 29.51 -2.73
N ALA A 838 14.71 29.41 -3.50
CA ALA A 838 13.42 30.02 -3.17
C ALA A 838 12.80 29.42 -1.90
N LEU A 839 13.07 28.14 -1.62
CA LEU A 839 12.80 27.52 -0.33
C LEU A 839 14.09 27.49 0.52
N PRO A 840 14.21 28.34 1.56
CA PRO A 840 15.43 28.43 2.35
C PRO A 840 15.64 27.18 3.21
N ILE A 841 16.77 26.51 3.01
CA ILE A 841 17.22 25.37 3.80
C ILE A 841 18.58 25.70 4.43
N VAL A 842 18.55 25.98 5.73
CA VAL A 842 19.72 26.36 6.55
C VAL A 842 20.77 25.24 6.53
N GLY A 843 22.01 25.58 6.16
CA GLY A 843 23.13 24.65 6.01
C GLY A 843 23.20 23.95 4.64
N VAL A 844 22.24 24.18 3.73
CA VAL A 844 22.18 23.53 2.41
C VAL A 844 22.22 24.53 1.26
N ASN A 845 21.31 25.50 1.24
CA ASN A 845 21.27 26.55 0.19
C ASN A 845 21.40 27.97 0.75
N THR A 846 21.33 28.13 2.08
CA THR A 846 21.55 29.38 2.80
C THR A 846 22.22 29.10 4.14
N PHE A 847 22.94 30.07 4.70
CA PHE A 847 23.74 29.91 5.93
C PHE A 847 24.68 28.70 5.84
N LEU A 848 25.54 28.69 4.83
CA LEU A 848 26.48 27.59 4.56
C LEU A 848 27.71 27.71 5.46
N ASP A 849 28.29 26.57 5.84
CA ASP A 849 29.57 26.52 6.54
C ASP A 849 30.69 27.11 5.65
N PRO A 850 31.38 28.19 6.07
CA PRO A 850 32.54 28.71 5.36
C PRO A 850 33.67 27.69 5.20
N GLU A 851 33.72 26.66 6.04
CA GLU A 851 34.76 25.63 6.08
C GLU A 851 34.31 24.29 5.45
N ALA A 852 33.14 24.25 4.79
CA ALA A 852 32.54 23.03 4.20
C ALA A 852 33.44 22.25 3.21
N ALA A 853 34.49 22.90 2.67
CA ALA A 853 35.47 22.27 1.79
C ALA A 853 36.45 21.34 2.51
N LYS A 854 36.48 21.32 3.85
CA LYS A 854 37.30 20.41 4.65
C LYS A 854 36.64 19.05 4.74
N ASP A 855 37.45 17.99 4.61
CA ASP A 855 37.00 16.61 4.82
C ASP A 855 36.44 16.46 6.25
N PRO A 856 35.15 16.07 6.42
CA PRO A 856 34.54 15.90 7.74
C PRO A 856 35.15 14.76 8.57
N GLY A 857 36.07 13.98 7.98
CA GLY A 857 36.70 12.83 8.62
C GLY A 857 35.81 11.59 8.52
N PRO A 858 36.30 10.44 9.03
CA PRO A 858 35.57 9.17 8.92
C PRO A 858 34.31 9.19 9.80
N ILE A 859 33.15 9.06 9.17
CA ILE A 859 31.86 8.84 9.84
C ILE A 859 31.72 7.32 10.10
N GLU A 860 31.40 6.94 11.33
CA GLU A 860 31.12 5.53 11.67
C GLU A 860 29.87 5.06 10.91
N LEU A 861 30.02 4.05 10.05
CA LEU A 861 28.92 3.44 9.32
C LEU A 861 28.49 2.14 9.99
N ARG A 862 27.18 1.98 10.14
CA ARG A 862 26.54 0.79 10.72
C ARG A 862 26.10 -0.15 9.59
N ARG A 863 26.78 -1.29 9.46
CA ARG A 863 26.52 -2.32 8.43
C ARG A 863 26.63 -3.73 9.02
N SER A 864 26.08 -4.71 8.31
CA SER A 864 26.26 -6.13 8.64
C SER A 864 27.70 -6.58 8.45
N THR A 865 28.21 -7.46 9.33
CA THR A 865 29.53 -8.07 9.17
C THR A 865 29.49 -9.28 8.22
N GLU A 866 30.65 -9.74 7.76
CA GLU A 866 30.77 -10.96 6.95
C GLU A 866 30.28 -12.19 7.73
N GLU A 867 30.63 -12.28 9.02
CA GLU A 867 30.23 -13.38 9.89
C GLU A 867 28.71 -13.46 10.06
N GLU A 868 28.04 -12.32 10.23
CA GLU A 868 26.57 -12.25 10.32
C GLU A 868 25.92 -12.77 9.04
N LYS A 869 26.43 -12.39 7.87
CA LYS A 869 25.91 -12.84 6.56
C LYS A 869 26.09 -14.34 6.36
N GLN A 870 27.29 -14.86 6.62
CA GLN A 870 27.57 -16.30 6.52
C GLN A 870 26.76 -17.09 7.55
N GLY A 871 26.57 -16.54 8.75
CA GLY A 871 25.73 -17.12 9.79
C GLY A 871 24.25 -17.21 9.39
N GLN A 872 23.72 -16.18 8.73
CA GLN A 872 22.36 -16.21 8.16
C GLN A 872 22.21 -17.32 7.12
N ILE A 873 23.11 -17.41 6.14
CA ILE A 873 23.06 -18.42 5.06
C ILE A 873 23.20 -19.84 5.63
N THR A 874 24.09 -20.03 6.60
CA THR A 874 24.31 -21.35 7.23
C THR A 874 23.05 -21.83 7.94
N ARG A 875 22.42 -20.97 8.75
CA ARG A 875 21.18 -21.31 9.46
C ARG A 875 20.00 -21.55 8.51
N LEU A 876 19.91 -20.78 7.42
CA LEU A 876 18.89 -21.01 6.38
C LEU A 876 19.04 -22.41 5.77
N ARG A 877 20.26 -22.78 5.34
CA ARG A 877 20.53 -24.10 4.74
C ARG A 877 20.26 -25.24 5.72
N ASP A 878 20.61 -25.06 7.00
CA ASP A 878 20.26 -26.02 8.06
C ASP A 878 18.74 -26.18 8.20
N PHE A 879 17.99 -25.08 8.29
CA PHE A 879 16.53 -25.10 8.36
C PHE A 879 15.91 -25.81 7.15
N GLN A 880 16.33 -25.44 5.93
CA GLN A 880 15.84 -26.08 4.70
C GLN A 880 16.18 -27.58 4.67
N SER A 881 17.38 -27.99 5.12
CA SER A 881 17.76 -29.40 5.20
C SER A 881 16.92 -30.17 6.23
N ARG A 882 16.60 -29.57 7.39
CA ARG A 882 15.75 -30.21 8.41
C ARG A 882 14.34 -30.48 7.91
N HIS A 883 13.81 -29.62 7.05
CA HIS A 883 12.42 -29.66 6.60
C HIS A 883 12.22 -30.10 5.14
N ALA A 884 13.28 -30.57 4.48
CA ALA A 884 13.26 -30.95 3.05
C ALA A 884 12.19 -32.01 2.69
N GLY A 885 11.82 -32.88 3.63
CA GLY A 885 10.77 -33.90 3.42
C GLY A 885 9.33 -33.37 3.51
N GLU A 886 9.10 -32.27 4.23
CA GLU A 886 7.77 -31.74 4.52
C GLU A 886 7.42 -30.53 3.67
N ALA A 887 8.42 -29.66 3.40
CA ALA A 887 8.22 -28.38 2.73
C ALA A 887 7.48 -28.47 1.38
N PRO A 888 7.80 -29.40 0.45
CA PRO A 888 7.14 -29.44 -0.86
C PRO A 888 5.61 -29.65 -0.76
N ALA A 889 5.15 -30.49 0.17
CA ALA A 889 3.72 -30.77 0.34
C ALA A 889 2.97 -29.55 0.90
N VAL A 890 3.60 -28.80 1.80
CA VAL A 890 3.01 -27.61 2.42
C VAL A 890 2.99 -26.43 1.44
N LEU A 891 4.04 -26.24 0.64
CA LEU A 891 4.05 -25.25 -0.44
C LEU A 891 2.96 -25.53 -1.48
N ALA A 892 2.76 -26.80 -1.86
CA ALA A 892 1.67 -27.18 -2.75
C ALA A 892 0.28 -26.88 -2.16
N ARG A 893 0.07 -27.13 -0.85
CA ARG A 893 -1.15 -26.75 -0.14
C ARG A 893 -1.36 -25.22 -0.13
N LEU A 894 -0.29 -24.45 0.06
CA LEU A 894 -0.34 -22.99 0.02
C LEU A 894 -0.76 -22.48 -1.37
N GLN A 895 -0.18 -23.04 -2.44
CA GLN A 895 -0.53 -22.75 -3.82
C GLN A 895 -2.00 -23.10 -4.13
N GLN A 896 -2.48 -24.24 -3.63
CA GLN A 896 -3.88 -24.64 -3.74
C GLN A 896 -4.82 -23.69 -2.99
N ALA A 897 -4.46 -23.22 -1.80
CA ALA A 897 -5.28 -22.24 -1.06
C ALA A 897 -5.33 -20.89 -1.80
N ALA A 898 -4.19 -20.43 -2.33
CA ALA A 898 -4.11 -19.20 -3.11
C ALA A 898 -5.00 -19.27 -4.37
N THR A 899 -4.96 -20.37 -5.11
CA THR A 899 -5.72 -20.53 -6.37
C THR A 899 -7.18 -20.95 -6.17
N GLY A 900 -7.48 -21.72 -5.11
CA GLY A 900 -8.80 -22.29 -4.84
C GLY A 900 -9.75 -21.43 -4.00
N GLY A 901 -9.37 -20.20 -3.66
CA GLY A 901 -10.20 -19.29 -2.86
C GLY A 901 -10.17 -19.54 -1.34
N GLY A 902 -9.23 -20.35 -0.84
CA GLY A 902 -9.03 -20.56 0.59
C GLY A 902 -8.38 -19.35 1.28
N ASN A 903 -8.39 -19.35 2.63
CA ASN A 903 -7.68 -18.36 3.43
C ASN A 903 -6.17 -18.71 3.46
N VAL A 904 -5.37 -17.89 2.80
CA VAL A 904 -3.92 -18.07 2.64
C VAL A 904 -3.19 -17.93 3.97
N PHE A 905 -3.59 -16.97 4.81
CA PHE A 905 -2.94 -16.72 6.09
C PHE A 905 -3.08 -17.90 7.06
N ALA A 906 -4.23 -18.59 7.06
CA ALA A 906 -4.42 -19.81 7.84
C ALA A 906 -3.42 -20.91 7.45
N VAL A 907 -3.07 -21.05 6.17
CA VAL A 907 -2.04 -22.01 5.71
C VAL A 907 -0.64 -21.51 6.04
N LEU A 908 -0.40 -20.19 6.00
CA LEU A 908 0.89 -19.60 6.38
C LEU A 908 1.26 -19.88 7.85
N MET A 909 0.28 -19.95 8.75
CA MET A 909 0.50 -20.34 10.16
C MET A 909 1.17 -21.73 10.29
N ASP A 910 0.90 -22.64 9.35
CA ASP A 910 1.56 -23.95 9.27
C ASP A 910 2.86 -23.87 8.45
N ALA A 911 2.83 -23.18 7.30
CA ALA A 911 3.93 -23.15 6.33
C ALA A 911 5.23 -22.61 6.92
N VAL A 912 5.18 -21.56 7.73
CA VAL A 912 6.38 -20.94 8.32
C VAL A 912 7.13 -21.86 9.30
N ARG A 913 6.51 -22.97 9.74
CA ARG A 913 7.17 -23.96 10.61
C ARG A 913 8.15 -24.86 9.86
N CYS A 914 8.02 -25.00 8.54
CA CYS A 914 8.83 -25.90 7.72
C CYS A 914 9.36 -25.26 6.41
N CYS A 915 8.88 -24.07 6.05
CA CYS A 915 9.29 -23.36 4.85
C CYS A 915 9.92 -22.01 5.22
N SER A 916 10.99 -21.66 4.52
CA SER A 916 11.64 -20.36 4.62
C SER A 916 10.84 -19.26 3.89
N LEU A 917 11.20 -18.00 4.14
CA LEU A 917 10.56 -16.82 3.57
C LEU A 917 10.61 -16.84 2.04
N GLY A 918 11.78 -17.13 1.46
CA GLY A 918 11.98 -17.24 0.01
C GLY A 918 11.14 -18.36 -0.60
N GLN A 919 11.18 -19.57 -0.01
CA GLN A 919 10.37 -20.70 -0.47
C GLN A 919 8.87 -20.38 -0.53
N ILE A 920 8.34 -19.69 0.49
CA ILE A 920 6.93 -19.27 0.54
C ILE A 920 6.63 -18.23 -0.55
N THR A 921 7.50 -17.22 -0.69
CA THR A 921 7.32 -16.14 -1.66
C THR A 921 7.35 -16.66 -3.10
N ASP A 922 8.33 -17.51 -3.44
CA ASP A 922 8.47 -18.11 -4.76
C ASP A 922 7.27 -18.99 -5.11
N ALA A 923 6.79 -19.81 -4.16
CA ALA A 923 5.60 -20.63 -4.38
C ALA A 923 4.36 -19.78 -4.71
N LEU A 924 4.21 -18.60 -4.08
CA LEU A 924 3.13 -17.66 -4.39
C LEU A 924 3.35 -16.89 -5.71
N PHE A 925 4.60 -16.65 -6.12
CA PHE A 925 4.90 -16.07 -7.45
C PHE A 925 4.55 -17.02 -8.60
N GLU A 926 4.81 -18.32 -8.44
CA GLU A 926 4.54 -19.33 -9.45
C GLU A 926 3.06 -19.38 -9.85
N VAL A 927 2.16 -19.24 -8.88
CA VAL A 927 0.71 -19.23 -9.13
C VAL A 927 0.19 -17.91 -9.68
N GLY A 928 1.05 -16.92 -9.93
CA GLY A 928 0.71 -15.63 -10.55
C GLY A 928 0.73 -14.44 -9.60
N GLY A 929 1.22 -14.61 -8.37
CA GLY A 929 1.08 -13.62 -7.31
C GLY A 929 1.92 -12.37 -7.52
N GLN A 930 2.92 -12.40 -8.40
CA GLN A 930 3.96 -11.37 -8.51
C GLN A 930 3.43 -9.99 -8.94
N TYR A 931 3.93 -8.92 -8.31
CA TYR A 931 3.59 -7.55 -8.63
C TYR A 931 4.01 -7.21 -10.07
N ARG A 932 3.07 -6.70 -10.87
CA ARG A 932 3.36 -6.14 -12.18
C ARG A 932 3.62 -4.65 -12.01
N ARG A 933 4.83 -4.21 -12.38
CA ARG A 933 5.22 -2.80 -12.25
C ARG A 933 4.30 -1.92 -13.11
N ASN A 934 3.66 -0.95 -12.48
CA ASN A 934 3.07 0.20 -13.17
C ASN A 934 4.20 1.21 -13.44
N MET A 935 4.19 1.86 -14.61
CA MET A 935 5.18 2.88 -14.99
C MET A 935 5.15 4.07 -14.03
#